data_AF-A0A8H7CJ19-F1
#
_entry.id   AF-A0A8H7CJ19-F1
#
_cell.length_a   1.000
_cell.length_b   1.000
_cell.length_c   1.000
_cell.angle_alpha   90.00
_cell.angle_beta   90.00
_cell.angle_gamma   90.00
#
_symmetry.space_group_name_H-M   'P 1'
#
loop_
_entity.id
_entity.type
_entity.pdbx_description
1 polymer ?
#
loop_
_entity_poly.entity_id
_entity_poly.type
_entity_poly.pdbx_seq_one_letter_code
_entity_poly.pdbx_strand_id
1 'polypeptide(L)'
;MSLPVESIRALSDLHPKPASLRFQYGTAGFRTLASVLDSVLFRVGVLAGLRSKKLDGKTIGVMVTASHNPEQDNGVKLVDPRGEMLDTSWELHATALSNAQTTDDFIGELEKFVQALKIDLSKPARVVYARDTRPSGDALVSSLEDGIKAIGAEGRNVGVTTTPVLHYLVRAINTKGTKESYGEDSEEGYFLKLATPFKKLVSTRPALSPLLIDCANGVGAPIAERLAEHIGTSLPFILENASITTPGALNNACGADYVKTSQKLPPSLAGPLQPSQRGCSLDGDADRLMYFYLDEQSQFHMLDGDKIAALVSDFIVDLVKTSGLDSQIKLGVVQTAYANGASTKYLSERLPVKCVPTGVKHLHHAAEHYNIGIYFEANGHGTVLFSQATQDLLQSYTPSTPAQSTALDHLRNVNQLINQTVGDALSDMLLVEAVLAHRAYSGIEWDSLYVDLPNRLVKVVVADRTQFKTEDAERRLVSPAGLQDKINELVRRYEGGRSFVRPSGTEDVVRVYAEASMKSQTDELAFRVAGLVYDECGGNPATRPKEFFIINQAFDSRLRLDRRRPMNGDGFGVGWYDSVFDEELGPQPCIFTSVTPAWNNANLTRLAEKIKSPLVFGHVRATTAGSLSLDNCHPFTYGKLMVGSYGVRYSLLLLTLCKLKWIPDGGIAQWERIKRILQKDLPDFAFNVVQGNTDSEWAFGLFLSKLPDPNARTFTPDILRRAMLDTIASLNDFAEAAGVTEDEAASLWFSSGTTFSEDAEGGHYRMSKADKRENIIMIASEPLTFERADWMEIKTNTLVVITPRFNLLQIPIVDKFSAQGNVRASEFAQEKGFLHPLPMHSFLLLVCFNIFAGPVSPFLLTAADVWGKILALSGPLFILLEGVSSLLVVQKAGHIAKELVAEGESYQLALLVGTAVTYVSAFWWIVVSYSAAASSPLASTLLGAALCSFFFLSCIGFVLRRTNVVESSGMLLFIAYNIWLCGLGSDEKSVFDSALSYAPLLPNIMPHFEALINFIRHTLPSHTLFALSYRLTVLQLASRILPTIGADSFDDTYGVDDTWEDRPTSALTRLLLTYRQSIFVTVYSHLLLLDPSSQVWSRWMLIFFTLLMWGVEIIVTDEDSDVGKRLD
;
A
#
# COMPACT_ATOMS: atom_id res chain seq x y z
N MET A 1 -38.67 7.51 53.23
CA MET A 1 -37.58 6.62 53.70
C MET A 1 -36.26 7.34 53.52
N SER A 2 -35.31 7.15 54.43
CA SER A 2 -33.93 7.64 54.30
C SER A 2 -33.09 6.66 53.48
N LEU A 3 -31.89 7.07 53.04
CA LEU A 3 -30.92 6.17 52.44
C LEU A 3 -30.60 5.01 53.41
N PRO A 4 -30.43 3.76 52.93
CA PRO A 4 -30.04 2.63 53.77
C PRO A 4 -28.55 2.69 54.12
N VAL A 5 -28.16 3.72 54.88
CA VAL A 5 -26.77 4.10 55.18
C VAL A 5 -25.97 2.94 55.80
N GLU A 6 -26.56 2.20 56.74
CA GLU A 6 -25.89 1.06 57.38
C GLU A 6 -25.57 -0.07 56.39
N SER A 7 -26.51 -0.39 55.50
CA SER A 7 -26.32 -1.43 54.48
C SER A 7 -25.31 -0.99 53.42
N ILE A 8 -25.37 0.28 53.00
CA ILE A 8 -24.42 0.84 52.03
C ILE A 8 -23.01 0.83 52.64
N ARG A 9 -22.86 1.24 53.90
CA ARG A 9 -21.57 1.24 54.58
C ARG A 9 -20.96 -0.15 54.67
N ALA A 10 -21.74 -1.11 55.17
CA ALA A 10 -21.26 -2.48 55.38
C ALA A 10 -20.74 -3.14 54.11
N LEU A 11 -21.38 -2.90 52.95
CA LEU A 11 -20.95 -3.45 51.67
C LEU A 11 -19.88 -2.57 50.98
N SER A 12 -19.96 -1.25 51.10
CA SER A 12 -18.96 -0.32 50.54
C SER A 12 -17.56 -0.56 51.12
N ASP A 13 -17.46 -0.92 52.41
CA ASP A 13 -16.17 -1.20 53.05
C ASP A 13 -15.49 -2.47 52.50
N LEU A 14 -16.24 -3.36 51.83
CA LEU A 14 -15.69 -4.52 51.11
C LEU A 14 -15.06 -4.14 49.76
N HIS A 15 -15.40 -2.97 49.23
CA HIS A 15 -14.98 -2.48 47.91
C HIS A 15 -14.24 -1.14 48.00
N PRO A 16 -13.07 -1.07 48.68
CA PRO A 16 -12.36 0.17 48.90
C PRO A 16 -11.83 0.77 47.58
N LYS A 17 -11.94 2.09 47.44
CA LYS A 17 -11.40 2.81 46.29
C LYS A 17 -9.86 2.91 46.38
N PRO A 18 -9.12 2.64 45.29
CA PRO A 18 -7.69 2.95 45.21
C PRO A 18 -7.41 4.47 45.34
N ALA A 19 -6.54 4.87 46.26
CA ALA A 19 -6.30 6.28 46.61
C ALA A 19 -5.69 7.12 45.46
N SER A 20 -4.80 6.53 44.66
CA SER A 20 -4.05 7.20 43.59
C SER A 20 -4.81 7.35 42.26
N LEU A 21 -5.98 6.72 42.12
CA LEU A 21 -6.72 6.67 40.86
C LEU A 21 -7.90 7.62 40.86
N ARG A 22 -8.11 8.26 39.71
CA ARG A 22 -9.28 9.08 39.41
C ARG A 22 -10.03 8.45 38.25
N PHE A 23 -11.30 8.15 38.47
CA PHE A 23 -12.18 7.59 37.46
C PHE A 23 -12.97 8.69 36.75
N GLN A 24 -13.32 8.49 35.49
CA GLN A 24 -14.19 9.41 34.75
C GLN A 24 -15.23 8.60 33.98
N TYR A 25 -16.49 8.97 34.10
CA TYR A 25 -17.55 8.39 33.27
C TYR A 25 -17.45 9.03 31.88
N GLY A 26 -17.08 8.24 30.87
CA GLY A 26 -16.88 8.70 29.50
C GLY A 26 -18.07 8.45 28.58
N THR A 27 -17.81 8.52 27.27
CA THR A 27 -18.81 8.24 26.22
C THR A 27 -19.41 6.85 26.31
N ALA A 28 -18.70 5.88 26.88
CA ALA A 28 -19.17 4.50 27.02
C ALA A 28 -19.07 3.96 28.45
N GLY A 29 -19.27 4.85 29.44
CA GLY A 29 -19.20 4.52 30.86
C GLY A 29 -17.79 4.57 31.43
N PHE A 30 -17.55 3.83 32.50
CA PHE A 30 -16.21 3.65 33.07
C PHE A 30 -15.50 2.52 32.33
N ARG A 31 -14.27 2.74 31.86
CA ARG A 31 -13.43 1.72 31.21
C ARG A 31 -11.98 1.91 31.60
N THR A 32 -11.36 0.84 32.11
CA THR A 32 -9.93 0.80 32.45
C THR A 32 -9.55 -0.67 32.77
N LEU A 33 -8.37 -0.90 33.34
CA LEU A 33 -7.93 -2.20 33.80
C LEU A 33 -8.96 -2.81 34.77
N ALA A 34 -9.31 -4.07 34.55
CA ALA A 34 -10.32 -4.74 35.35
C ALA A 34 -9.98 -4.82 36.84
N SER A 35 -8.68 -4.91 37.16
CA SER A 35 -8.15 -5.03 38.53
C SER A 35 -8.45 -3.83 39.44
N VAL A 36 -8.84 -2.68 38.87
CA VAL A 36 -9.11 -1.44 39.64
C VAL A 36 -10.57 -1.01 39.61
N LEU A 37 -11.45 -1.80 38.97
CA LEU A 37 -12.86 -1.45 38.74
C LEU A 37 -13.82 -1.92 39.83
N ASP A 38 -13.38 -2.74 40.79
CA ASP A 38 -14.22 -3.30 41.86
C ASP A 38 -15.09 -2.25 42.58
N SER A 39 -14.46 -1.22 43.17
CA SER A 39 -15.17 -0.12 43.84
C SER A 39 -16.11 0.67 42.91
N VAL A 40 -15.79 0.73 41.61
CA VAL A 40 -16.62 1.43 40.62
C VAL A 40 -17.88 0.65 40.34
N LEU A 41 -17.81 -0.67 40.17
CA LEU A 41 -18.98 -1.51 39.91
C LEU A 41 -19.96 -1.50 41.07
N PHE A 42 -19.48 -1.62 42.30
CA PHE A 42 -20.31 -1.47 43.51
C PHE A 42 -21.08 -0.14 43.50
N ARG A 43 -20.37 0.97 43.28
CA ARG A 43 -20.98 2.31 43.28
C ARG A 43 -21.94 2.51 42.12
N VAL A 44 -21.67 1.91 40.97
CA VAL A 44 -22.58 1.92 39.81
C VAL A 44 -23.84 1.11 40.09
N GLY A 45 -23.76 0.00 40.83
CA GLY A 45 -24.95 -0.75 41.28
C GLY A 45 -25.89 0.09 42.14
N VAL A 46 -25.31 0.83 43.10
CA VAL A 46 -26.08 1.81 43.91
C VAL A 46 -26.69 2.90 43.03
N LEU A 47 -25.90 3.45 42.11
CA LEU A 47 -26.36 4.50 41.18
C LEU A 47 -27.49 4.03 40.27
N ALA A 48 -27.43 2.79 39.76
CA ALA A 48 -28.46 2.18 38.92
C ALA A 48 -29.80 2.10 39.67
N GLY A 49 -29.77 1.67 40.93
CA GLY A 49 -30.96 1.64 41.78
C GLY A 49 -31.53 3.04 42.04
N LEU A 50 -30.67 4.04 42.28
CA LEU A 50 -31.12 5.43 42.42
C LEU A 50 -31.71 6.01 41.13
N ARG A 51 -31.13 5.68 39.96
CA ARG A 51 -31.66 6.07 38.66
C ARG A 51 -33.04 5.48 38.44
N SER A 52 -33.24 4.20 38.77
CA SER A 52 -34.54 3.54 38.72
C SER A 52 -35.56 4.24 39.61
N LYS A 53 -35.21 4.54 40.87
CA LYS A 53 -36.09 5.27 41.81
C LYS A 53 -36.46 6.65 41.29
N LYS A 54 -35.51 7.38 40.69
CA LYS A 54 -35.77 8.70 40.09
C LYS A 54 -36.78 8.61 38.95
N LEU A 55 -36.75 7.54 38.19
CA LEU A 55 -37.64 7.29 37.04
C LEU A 55 -38.84 6.42 37.43
N ASP A 56 -39.38 6.61 38.64
CA ASP A 56 -40.58 5.95 39.15
C ASP A 56 -40.54 4.40 39.15
N GLY A 57 -39.35 3.83 39.33
CA GLY A 57 -39.15 2.38 39.37
C GLY A 57 -39.08 1.71 38.00
N LYS A 58 -38.88 2.49 36.93
CA LYS A 58 -38.52 1.94 35.61
C LYS A 58 -37.22 1.15 35.70
N THR A 59 -37.14 0.08 34.92
CA THR A 59 -35.98 -0.80 34.88
C THR A 59 -34.80 -0.10 34.23
N ILE A 60 -33.63 -0.17 34.88
CA ILE A 60 -32.35 0.35 34.38
C ILE A 60 -31.44 -0.81 34.02
N GLY A 61 -30.69 -0.68 32.92
CA GLY A 61 -29.70 -1.67 32.50
C GLY A 61 -28.30 -1.35 33.01
N VAL A 62 -27.51 -2.38 33.29
CA VAL A 62 -26.06 -2.27 33.53
C VAL A 62 -25.32 -3.31 32.69
N MET A 63 -24.50 -2.86 31.75
CA MET A 63 -23.66 -3.75 30.94
C MET A 63 -22.22 -3.71 31.45
N VAL A 64 -21.67 -4.87 31.81
CA VAL A 64 -20.27 -5.04 32.19
C VAL A 64 -19.47 -5.51 30.97
N THR A 65 -18.76 -4.57 30.34
CA THR A 65 -17.95 -4.83 29.14
C THR A 65 -16.99 -3.68 28.85
N ALA A 66 -15.87 -3.98 28.20
CA ALA A 66 -15.03 -2.99 27.53
C ALA A 66 -15.02 -3.10 25.99
N SER A 67 -15.96 -3.82 25.38
CA SER A 67 -16.14 -3.84 23.90
C SER A 67 -14.83 -4.23 23.19
N HIS A 68 -14.34 -3.42 22.25
CA HIS A 68 -13.10 -3.58 21.49
C HIS A 68 -11.78 -3.54 22.28
N ASN A 69 -11.78 -3.16 23.57
CA ASN A 69 -10.55 -3.07 24.36
C ASN A 69 -9.84 -4.45 24.52
N PRO A 70 -8.53 -4.48 24.82
CA PRO A 70 -7.81 -5.70 25.17
C PRO A 70 -8.45 -6.46 26.34
N GLU A 71 -8.31 -7.79 26.40
CA GLU A 71 -9.00 -8.68 27.37
C GLU A 71 -8.83 -8.27 28.85
N GLN A 72 -7.66 -7.75 29.22
CA GLN A 72 -7.33 -7.32 30.60
C GLN A 72 -8.11 -6.10 31.09
N ASP A 73 -8.68 -5.30 30.18
CA ASP A 73 -9.55 -4.20 30.53
C ASP A 73 -10.96 -4.72 30.85
N ASN A 74 -11.76 -3.93 31.54
CA ASN A 74 -13.21 -4.12 31.58
C ASN A 74 -13.88 -2.75 31.75
N GLY A 75 -15.20 -2.73 31.88
CA GLY A 75 -15.93 -1.50 32.03
C GLY A 75 -17.37 -1.72 32.44
N VAL A 76 -18.05 -0.62 32.71
CA VAL A 76 -19.47 -0.62 33.06
C VAL A 76 -20.17 0.58 32.45
N LYS A 77 -21.31 0.34 31.81
CA LYS A 77 -22.21 1.36 31.25
C LYS A 77 -23.64 1.16 31.73
N LEU A 78 -24.31 2.28 32.00
CA LEU A 78 -25.73 2.34 32.38
C LEU A 78 -26.61 2.55 31.14
N VAL A 79 -27.76 1.88 31.14
CA VAL A 79 -28.77 1.92 30.08
C VAL A 79 -30.08 2.44 30.67
N ASP A 80 -30.60 3.52 30.11
CA ASP A 80 -31.85 4.14 30.54
C ASP A 80 -33.09 3.41 29.97
N PRO A 81 -34.31 3.74 30.44
CA PRO A 81 -35.48 2.87 30.25
C PRO A 81 -35.93 2.60 28.81
N ARG A 82 -35.61 3.46 27.84
CA ARG A 82 -35.91 3.24 26.42
C ARG A 82 -34.77 2.49 25.71
N GLY A 83 -33.79 1.96 26.45
CA GLY A 83 -32.62 1.28 25.89
C GLY A 83 -31.56 2.26 25.39
N GLU A 84 -31.67 3.54 25.71
CA GLU A 84 -30.71 4.59 25.40
C GLU A 84 -29.55 4.61 26.42
N MET A 85 -28.47 5.30 26.08
CA MET A 85 -27.37 5.52 27.02
C MET A 85 -27.82 6.42 28.18
N LEU A 86 -27.19 6.27 29.35
CA LEU A 86 -27.42 7.14 30.51
C LEU A 86 -27.43 8.64 30.13
N ASP A 87 -28.44 9.35 30.63
CA ASP A 87 -28.56 10.81 30.53
C ASP A 87 -27.25 11.53 30.93
N THR A 88 -26.79 12.44 30.07
CA THR A 88 -25.50 13.13 30.24
C THR A 88 -25.40 13.92 31.53
N SER A 89 -26.53 14.43 32.07
CA SER A 89 -26.54 15.13 33.36
C SER A 89 -26.17 14.21 34.54
N TRP A 90 -26.28 12.89 34.39
CA TRP A 90 -25.94 11.90 35.42
C TRP A 90 -24.47 11.47 35.40
N GLU A 91 -23.73 11.73 34.33
CA GLU A 91 -22.34 11.29 34.18
C GLU A 91 -21.39 11.98 35.16
N LEU A 92 -21.63 13.27 35.43
CA LEU A 92 -20.89 14.03 36.43
C LEU A 92 -21.12 13.48 37.83
N HIS A 93 -22.35 13.05 38.11
CA HIS A 93 -22.70 12.43 39.38
C HIS A 93 -22.09 11.04 39.52
N ALA A 94 -22.15 10.20 38.48
CA ALA A 94 -21.45 8.92 38.44
C ALA A 94 -19.95 9.10 38.71
N THR A 95 -19.33 10.09 38.06
CA THR A 95 -17.92 10.43 38.25
C THR A 95 -17.62 10.89 39.68
N ALA A 96 -18.45 11.75 40.26
CA ALA A 96 -18.25 12.23 41.63
C ALA A 96 -18.34 11.07 42.64
N LEU A 97 -19.39 10.25 42.52
CA LEU A 97 -19.63 9.09 43.38
C LEU A 97 -18.48 8.08 43.29
N SER A 98 -18.03 7.73 42.09
CA SER A 98 -16.90 6.80 41.89
C SER A 98 -15.56 7.34 42.37
N ASN A 99 -15.43 8.65 42.62
CA ASN A 99 -14.20 9.26 43.10
C ASN A 99 -14.15 9.57 44.60
N ALA A 100 -15.25 9.38 45.33
CA ALA A 100 -15.27 9.54 46.79
C ALA A 100 -14.22 8.63 47.45
N GLN A 101 -13.37 9.18 48.31
CA GLN A 101 -12.18 8.47 48.81
C GLN A 101 -12.54 7.46 49.89
N THR A 102 -13.36 7.86 50.86
CA THR A 102 -13.82 7.00 51.94
C THR A 102 -15.29 6.62 51.77
N THR A 103 -15.75 5.59 52.49
CA THR A 103 -17.17 5.23 52.56
C THR A 103 -18.02 6.36 53.11
N ASP A 104 -17.49 7.14 54.07
CA ASP A 104 -18.16 8.33 54.60
C ASP A 104 -18.32 9.43 53.54
N ASP A 105 -17.27 9.70 52.77
CA ASP A 105 -17.34 10.65 51.65
C ASP A 105 -18.37 10.18 50.60
N PHE A 106 -18.39 8.88 50.31
CA PHE A 106 -19.30 8.30 49.33
C PHE A 106 -20.76 8.45 49.78
N ILE A 107 -21.06 8.14 51.04
CA ILE A 107 -22.39 8.32 51.63
C ILE A 107 -22.78 9.81 51.65
N GLY A 108 -21.87 10.70 52.02
CA GLY A 108 -22.10 12.14 52.02
C GLY A 108 -22.42 12.67 50.61
N GLU A 109 -21.70 12.21 49.59
CA GLU A 109 -22.00 12.55 48.19
C GLU A 109 -23.33 11.94 47.71
N LEU A 110 -23.68 10.72 48.12
CA LEU A 110 -24.99 10.11 47.84
C LEU A 110 -26.14 10.91 48.45
N GLU A 111 -26.01 11.38 49.69
CA GLU A 111 -27.02 12.20 50.36
C GLU A 111 -27.23 13.53 49.64
N LYS A 112 -26.14 14.23 49.30
CA LYS A 112 -26.19 15.46 48.49
C LYS A 112 -26.86 15.19 47.14
N PHE A 113 -26.52 14.08 46.51
CA PHE A 113 -27.05 13.70 45.21
C PHE A 113 -28.56 13.41 45.25
N VAL A 114 -29.03 12.63 46.22
CA VAL A 114 -30.44 12.33 46.43
C VAL A 114 -31.25 13.60 46.72
N GLN A 115 -30.72 14.51 47.53
CA GLN A 115 -31.36 15.79 47.83
C GLN A 115 -31.40 16.70 46.59
N ALA A 116 -30.28 16.85 45.87
CA ALA A 116 -30.16 17.71 44.70
C ALA A 116 -31.13 17.31 43.59
N LEU A 117 -31.23 16.00 43.31
CA LEU A 117 -32.13 15.48 42.28
C LEU A 117 -33.54 15.16 42.79
N LYS A 118 -33.83 15.39 44.08
CA LYS A 118 -35.11 15.08 44.73
C LYS A 118 -35.57 13.65 44.42
N ILE A 119 -34.70 12.67 44.68
CA ILE A 119 -34.98 11.26 44.42
C ILE A 119 -35.90 10.73 45.51
N ASP A 120 -37.06 10.20 45.15
CA ASP A 120 -37.97 9.55 46.08
C ASP A 120 -37.50 8.13 46.39
N LEU A 121 -36.89 7.94 47.56
CA LEU A 121 -36.32 6.66 47.97
C LEU A 121 -37.37 5.58 48.26
N SER A 122 -38.65 5.96 48.43
CA SER A 122 -39.74 5.02 48.68
C SER A 122 -40.16 4.24 47.43
N LYS A 123 -39.79 4.73 46.24
CA LYS A 123 -40.08 4.06 44.97
C LYS A 123 -39.36 2.72 44.88
N PRO A 124 -39.96 1.71 44.22
CA PRO A 124 -39.23 0.49 43.90
C PRO A 124 -38.05 0.79 42.97
N ALA A 125 -37.05 -0.08 42.96
CA ALA A 125 -35.89 0.03 42.08
C ALA A 125 -35.67 -1.31 41.39
N ARG A 126 -35.48 -1.30 40.08
CA ARG A 126 -35.28 -2.49 39.24
C ARG A 126 -34.07 -2.30 38.36
N VAL A 127 -33.17 -3.28 38.40
CA VAL A 127 -31.92 -3.27 37.62
C VAL A 127 -31.79 -4.60 36.89
N VAL A 128 -31.58 -4.54 35.58
CA VAL A 128 -31.23 -5.71 34.76
C VAL A 128 -29.76 -5.56 34.37
N TYR A 129 -28.99 -6.62 34.46
CA TYR A 129 -27.56 -6.54 34.17
C TYR A 129 -27.04 -7.78 33.47
N ALA A 130 -26.00 -7.57 32.68
CA ALA A 130 -25.34 -8.61 31.92
C ALA A 130 -23.84 -8.31 31.78
N ARG A 131 -23.09 -9.29 31.30
CA ARG A 131 -21.66 -9.16 31.03
C ARG A 131 -21.26 -9.77 29.69
N ASP A 132 -20.09 -9.37 29.20
CA ASP A 132 -19.40 -10.08 28.12
C ASP A 132 -18.58 -11.29 28.65
N THR A 133 -17.72 -11.85 27.80
CA THR A 133 -16.91 -13.04 28.06
C THR A 133 -15.60 -12.75 28.80
N ARG A 134 -15.33 -11.51 29.24
CA ARG A 134 -14.06 -11.18 29.90
C ARG A 134 -13.86 -11.99 31.19
N PRO A 135 -12.64 -12.50 31.47
CA PRO A 135 -12.37 -13.30 32.67
C PRO A 135 -12.66 -12.59 33.99
N SER A 136 -12.55 -11.26 34.03
CA SER A 136 -12.84 -10.44 35.22
C SER A 136 -14.35 -10.25 35.48
N GLY A 137 -15.20 -10.64 34.53
CA GLY A 137 -16.63 -10.34 34.56
C GLY A 137 -17.37 -10.90 35.77
N ASP A 138 -17.09 -12.13 36.19
CA ASP A 138 -17.79 -12.73 37.34
C ASP A 138 -17.49 -12.01 38.66
N ALA A 139 -16.23 -11.64 38.89
CA ALA A 139 -15.84 -10.87 40.06
C ALA A 139 -16.49 -9.48 40.07
N LEU A 140 -16.47 -8.79 38.93
CA LEU A 140 -17.05 -7.46 38.78
C LEU A 140 -18.58 -7.45 38.88
N VAL A 141 -19.26 -8.49 38.37
CA VAL A 141 -20.70 -8.66 38.55
C VAL A 141 -21.05 -8.91 40.02
N SER A 142 -20.21 -9.65 40.76
CA SER A 142 -20.41 -9.83 42.21
C SER A 142 -20.38 -8.48 42.94
N SER A 143 -19.39 -7.62 42.63
CA SER A 143 -19.32 -6.26 43.22
C SER A 143 -20.52 -5.39 42.84
N LEU A 144 -21.02 -5.51 41.60
CA LEU A 144 -22.23 -4.83 41.16
C LEU A 144 -23.47 -5.29 41.93
N GLU A 145 -23.61 -6.60 42.14
CA GLU A 145 -24.71 -7.21 42.89
C GLU A 145 -24.74 -6.73 44.34
N ASP A 146 -23.59 -6.58 44.99
CA ASP A 146 -23.49 -5.97 46.31
C ASP A 146 -23.97 -4.51 46.31
N GLY A 147 -23.68 -3.75 45.26
CA GLY A 147 -24.20 -2.39 45.07
C GLY A 147 -25.73 -2.33 44.91
N ILE A 148 -26.29 -3.22 44.09
CA ILE A 148 -27.74 -3.35 43.87
C ILE A 148 -28.45 -3.74 45.18
N LYS A 149 -27.87 -4.69 45.92
CA LYS A 149 -28.36 -5.14 47.22
C LYS A 149 -28.30 -4.03 48.27
N ALA A 150 -27.22 -3.24 48.29
CA ALA A 150 -27.02 -2.15 49.23
C ALA A 150 -28.13 -1.08 49.17
N ILE A 151 -28.66 -0.80 47.98
CA ILE A 151 -29.75 0.18 47.76
C ILE A 151 -31.15 -0.45 47.79
N GLY A 152 -31.24 -1.76 48.04
CA GLY A 152 -32.50 -2.51 48.08
C GLY A 152 -33.21 -2.56 46.73
N ALA A 153 -32.45 -2.63 45.64
CA ALA A 153 -33.00 -2.78 44.29
C ALA A 153 -33.21 -4.27 43.94
N GLU A 154 -34.24 -4.54 43.14
CA GLU A 154 -34.49 -5.84 42.54
C GLU A 154 -33.53 -6.02 41.35
N GLY A 155 -32.65 -7.02 41.43
CA GLY A 155 -31.68 -7.35 40.39
C GLY A 155 -32.12 -8.54 39.53
N ARG A 156 -32.02 -8.43 38.21
CA ARG A 156 -32.14 -9.55 37.26
C ARG A 156 -30.81 -9.74 36.52
N ASN A 157 -30.08 -10.79 36.88
CA ASN A 157 -28.89 -11.22 36.16
C ASN A 157 -29.29 -11.96 34.87
N VAL A 158 -28.88 -11.43 33.71
CA VAL A 158 -29.10 -12.06 32.40
C VAL A 158 -27.97 -13.05 32.06
N GLY A 159 -26.82 -12.92 32.71
CA GLY A 159 -25.63 -13.73 32.44
C GLY A 159 -24.76 -13.14 31.33
N VAL A 160 -24.22 -14.01 30.48
CA VAL A 160 -23.32 -13.67 29.39
C VAL A 160 -24.12 -13.41 28.12
N THR A 161 -24.18 -12.17 27.67
CA THR A 161 -24.96 -11.77 26.48
C THR A 161 -24.33 -10.55 25.80
N THR A 162 -24.81 -10.18 24.61
CA THR A 162 -24.26 -9.02 23.88
C THR A 162 -24.81 -7.70 24.43
N THR A 163 -24.10 -6.59 24.20
CA THR A 163 -24.59 -5.26 24.57
C THR A 163 -26.00 -4.98 24.01
N PRO A 164 -26.29 -5.23 22.72
CA PRO A 164 -27.61 -4.94 22.15
C PRO A 164 -28.74 -5.75 22.76
N VAL A 165 -28.49 -7.00 23.17
CA VAL A 165 -29.50 -7.84 23.84
C VAL A 165 -29.89 -7.24 25.19
N LEU A 166 -28.93 -6.74 25.98
CA LEU A 166 -29.26 -6.04 27.23
C LEU A 166 -30.12 -4.79 26.97
N HIS A 167 -29.73 -3.96 26.00
CA HIS A 167 -30.49 -2.75 25.65
C HIS A 167 -31.91 -3.08 25.16
N TYR A 168 -32.05 -4.16 24.37
CA TYR A 168 -33.35 -4.70 23.97
C TYR A 168 -34.20 -5.08 25.18
N LEU A 169 -33.65 -5.86 26.12
CA LEU A 169 -34.38 -6.32 27.31
C LEU A 169 -34.85 -5.14 28.16
N VAL A 170 -34.02 -4.12 28.37
CA VAL A 170 -34.39 -2.92 29.13
C VAL A 170 -35.59 -2.23 28.50
N ARG A 171 -35.56 -1.99 27.18
CA ARG A 171 -36.69 -1.37 26.48
C ARG A 171 -37.92 -2.25 26.50
N ALA A 172 -37.77 -3.55 26.19
CA ALA A 172 -38.88 -4.50 26.16
C ALA A 172 -39.59 -4.59 27.52
N ILE A 173 -38.85 -4.68 28.62
CA ILE A 173 -39.42 -4.72 29.99
C ILE A 173 -40.21 -3.44 30.29
N ASN A 174 -39.66 -2.27 29.93
CA ASN A 174 -40.27 -0.99 30.26
C ASN A 174 -41.45 -0.62 29.36
N THR A 175 -41.53 -1.16 28.13
CA THR A 175 -42.63 -0.87 27.20
C THR A 175 -43.63 -2.01 27.06
N LYS A 176 -43.41 -3.15 27.73
CA LYS A 176 -44.33 -4.31 27.73
C LYS A 176 -45.75 -3.89 28.11
N GLY A 177 -46.71 -4.30 27.29
CA GLY A 177 -48.14 -3.99 27.51
C GLY A 177 -48.55 -2.53 27.23
N THR A 178 -47.64 -1.70 26.73
CA THR A 178 -47.95 -0.34 26.26
C THR A 178 -48.14 -0.30 24.74
N LYS A 179 -48.62 0.83 24.19
CA LYS A 179 -48.67 1.05 22.73
C LYS A 179 -47.27 1.00 22.09
N GLU A 180 -46.22 1.31 22.86
CA GLU A 180 -44.82 1.34 22.43
C GLU A 180 -44.09 0.00 22.68
N SER A 181 -44.83 -1.10 22.87
CA SER A 181 -44.26 -2.43 23.15
C SER A 181 -43.22 -2.82 22.11
N TYR A 182 -41.99 -3.07 22.56
CA TYR A 182 -40.84 -3.29 21.67
C TYR A 182 -40.63 -4.77 21.30
N GLY A 183 -41.16 -5.69 22.11
CA GLY A 183 -41.05 -7.13 21.94
C GLY A 183 -41.23 -7.86 23.27
N GLU A 184 -40.99 -9.18 23.26
CA GLU A 184 -40.98 -9.98 24.50
C GLU A 184 -39.70 -9.73 25.30
N ASP A 185 -39.79 -9.73 26.62
CA ASP A 185 -38.71 -9.43 27.56
C ASP A 185 -37.76 -10.62 27.82
N SER A 186 -37.37 -11.31 26.75
CA SER A 186 -36.48 -12.47 26.74
C SER A 186 -35.51 -12.46 25.55
N GLU A 187 -34.40 -13.19 25.66
CA GLU A 187 -33.49 -13.37 24.52
C GLU A 187 -34.17 -14.07 23.33
N GLU A 188 -35.09 -15.00 23.61
CA GLU A 188 -35.93 -15.62 22.59
C GLU A 188 -36.78 -14.58 21.84
N GLY A 189 -37.36 -13.62 22.59
CA GLY A 189 -38.06 -12.47 22.03
C GLY A 189 -37.20 -11.64 21.08
N TYR A 190 -35.93 -11.43 21.45
CA TYR A 190 -34.95 -10.75 20.61
C TYR A 190 -34.70 -11.52 19.29
N PHE A 191 -34.43 -12.83 19.35
CA PHE A 191 -34.20 -13.63 18.15
C PHE A 191 -35.41 -13.65 17.23
N LEU A 192 -36.62 -13.82 17.78
CA LEU A 192 -37.87 -13.81 17.01
C LEU A 192 -38.15 -12.43 16.37
N LYS A 193 -37.86 -11.34 17.08
CA LYS A 193 -37.99 -9.98 16.56
C LYS A 193 -37.09 -9.73 15.35
N LEU A 194 -35.88 -10.30 15.34
CA LEU A 194 -34.96 -10.17 14.21
C LEU A 194 -35.28 -11.14 13.07
N ALA A 195 -35.44 -12.43 13.39
CA ALA A 195 -35.58 -13.48 12.38
C ALA A 195 -36.90 -13.37 11.58
N THR A 196 -38.00 -12.98 12.23
CA THR A 196 -39.32 -12.91 11.58
C THR A 196 -39.39 -11.88 10.43
N PRO A 197 -39.05 -10.59 10.64
CA PRO A 197 -39.05 -9.61 9.55
C PRO A 197 -37.96 -9.90 8.52
N PHE A 198 -36.78 -10.41 8.94
CA PHE A 198 -35.72 -10.79 7.99
C PHE A 198 -36.22 -11.84 6.99
N LYS A 199 -36.80 -12.95 7.49
CA LYS A 199 -37.36 -14.00 6.62
C LYS A 199 -38.40 -13.45 5.65
N LYS A 200 -39.27 -12.54 6.10
CA LYS A 200 -40.26 -11.90 5.23
C LYS A 200 -39.60 -11.09 4.11
N LEU A 201 -38.59 -10.28 4.42
CA LEU A 201 -37.86 -9.47 3.44
C LEU A 201 -37.18 -10.35 2.37
N VAL A 202 -36.57 -11.47 2.76
CA VAL A 202 -35.78 -12.31 1.82
C VAL A 202 -36.59 -13.44 1.17
N SER A 203 -37.78 -13.79 1.67
CA SER A 203 -38.57 -14.94 1.20
C SER A 203 -38.89 -14.97 -0.30
N THR A 204 -38.98 -13.82 -0.96
CA THR A 204 -39.27 -13.70 -2.40
C THR A 204 -38.00 -13.43 -3.22
N ARG A 205 -36.82 -13.61 -2.63
CA ARG A 205 -35.53 -13.27 -3.23
C ARG A 205 -34.71 -14.54 -3.48
N PRO A 206 -33.67 -14.46 -4.34
CA PRO A 206 -32.72 -15.56 -4.50
C PRO A 206 -32.11 -15.96 -3.16
N ALA A 207 -31.77 -17.24 -3.02
CA ALA A 207 -31.12 -17.74 -1.82
C ALA A 207 -29.78 -17.02 -1.61
N LEU A 208 -29.55 -16.54 -0.38
CA LEU A 208 -28.32 -15.87 -0.01
C LEU A 208 -27.18 -16.88 0.14
N SER A 209 -25.99 -16.51 -0.35
CA SER A 209 -24.77 -17.28 -0.13
C SER A 209 -24.39 -17.30 1.35
N PRO A 210 -23.70 -18.34 1.85
CA PRO A 210 -23.21 -18.39 3.23
C PRO A 210 -22.35 -17.17 3.58
N LEU A 211 -22.60 -16.58 4.76
CA LEU A 211 -21.86 -15.44 5.29
C LEU A 211 -20.83 -15.93 6.30
N LEU A 212 -19.58 -15.54 6.10
CA LEU A 212 -18.52 -15.77 7.09
C LEU A 212 -18.55 -14.64 8.13
N ILE A 213 -18.63 -15.01 9.41
CA ILE A 213 -18.73 -14.09 10.53
C ILE A 213 -17.55 -14.33 11.47
N ASP A 214 -16.65 -13.34 11.54
CA ASP A 214 -15.61 -13.26 12.56
C ASP A 214 -16.20 -12.72 13.86
N CYS A 215 -16.32 -13.58 14.86
CA CYS A 215 -16.95 -13.26 16.13
C CYS A 215 -15.99 -12.66 17.16
N ALA A 216 -14.76 -12.29 16.77
CA ALA A 216 -13.74 -11.65 17.61
C ALA A 216 -13.37 -12.42 18.91
N ASN A 217 -13.67 -13.72 18.97
CA ASN A 217 -13.66 -14.56 20.17
C ASN A 217 -14.49 -13.97 21.33
N GLY A 218 -15.50 -13.16 21.00
CA GLY A 218 -16.36 -12.45 21.95
C GLY A 218 -17.72 -13.10 22.14
N VAL A 219 -18.57 -12.44 22.95
CA VAL A 219 -19.92 -12.93 23.28
C VAL A 219 -20.85 -12.98 22.06
N GLY A 220 -20.51 -12.31 20.96
CA GLY A 220 -21.22 -12.40 19.69
C GLY A 220 -21.31 -13.83 19.13
N ALA A 221 -20.32 -14.69 19.38
CA ALA A 221 -20.30 -16.07 18.88
C ALA A 221 -21.51 -16.92 19.32
N PRO A 222 -21.74 -17.15 20.63
CA PRO A 222 -22.88 -17.96 21.08
C PRO A 222 -24.24 -17.33 20.74
N ILE A 223 -24.33 -15.99 20.66
CA ILE A 223 -25.57 -15.31 20.27
C ILE A 223 -25.84 -15.45 18.77
N ALA A 224 -24.81 -15.37 17.93
CA ALA A 224 -24.92 -15.61 16.49
C ALA A 224 -25.31 -17.07 16.17
N GLU A 225 -24.77 -18.04 16.92
CA GLU A 225 -25.12 -19.46 16.80
C GLU A 225 -26.63 -19.69 17.07
N ARG A 226 -27.15 -19.15 18.18
CA ARG A 226 -28.58 -19.23 18.49
C ARG A 226 -29.45 -18.47 17.50
N LEU A 227 -28.99 -17.32 17.00
CA LEU A 227 -29.70 -16.60 15.94
C LEU A 227 -29.73 -17.43 14.64
N ALA A 228 -28.67 -18.18 14.32
CA ALA A 228 -28.62 -19.04 13.14
C ALA A 228 -29.71 -20.11 13.15
N GLU A 229 -30.04 -20.68 14.31
CA GLU A 229 -31.14 -21.65 14.48
C GLU A 229 -32.49 -21.02 14.08
N HIS A 230 -32.68 -19.75 14.42
CA HIS A 230 -33.91 -19.01 14.12
C HIS A 230 -33.97 -18.56 12.66
N ILE A 231 -32.84 -18.21 12.05
CA ILE A 231 -32.76 -17.79 10.65
C ILE A 231 -32.90 -19.00 9.71
N GLY A 232 -32.31 -20.14 10.06
CA GLY A 232 -32.34 -21.37 9.29
C GLY A 232 -31.64 -21.22 7.94
N THR A 233 -32.23 -21.79 6.89
CA THR A 233 -31.64 -21.78 5.53
C THR A 233 -31.78 -20.46 4.79
N SER A 234 -32.46 -19.45 5.37
CA SER A 234 -32.63 -18.14 4.74
C SER A 234 -31.30 -17.38 4.59
N LEU A 235 -30.34 -17.62 5.49
CA LEU A 235 -28.98 -17.10 5.43
C LEU A 235 -28.05 -18.03 6.26
N PRO A 236 -27.25 -18.89 5.63
CA PRO A 236 -26.33 -19.77 6.33
C PRO A 236 -25.16 -19.00 6.96
N PHE A 237 -24.85 -19.26 8.24
CA PHE A 237 -23.72 -18.64 8.95
C PHE A 237 -22.51 -19.58 9.00
N ILE A 238 -21.31 -19.03 8.79
CA ILE A 238 -20.03 -19.69 9.02
C ILE A 238 -19.32 -18.88 10.10
N LEU A 239 -19.29 -19.39 11.34
CA LEU A 239 -18.71 -18.68 12.47
C LEU A 239 -17.23 -18.99 12.60
N GLU A 240 -16.40 -17.96 12.57
CA GLU A 240 -14.95 -18.02 12.78
C GLU A 240 -14.55 -17.17 13.98
N ASN A 241 -13.38 -17.45 14.56
CA ASN A 241 -12.92 -16.82 15.82
C ASN A 241 -14.03 -16.86 16.89
N ALA A 242 -14.56 -18.05 17.17
CA ALA A 242 -15.70 -18.25 18.08
C ALA A 242 -15.28 -18.73 19.49
N SER A 243 -13.99 -18.70 19.83
CA SER A 243 -13.48 -19.31 21.06
C SER A 243 -13.56 -18.37 22.27
N ILE A 244 -14.68 -18.41 23.00
CA ILE A 244 -14.94 -17.52 24.14
C ILE A 244 -14.20 -17.89 25.44
N THR A 245 -13.57 -19.08 25.50
CA THR A 245 -12.90 -19.59 26.71
C THR A 245 -11.38 -19.50 26.65
N THR A 246 -10.81 -19.18 25.48
CA THR A 246 -9.36 -19.16 25.29
C THR A 246 -8.78 -17.86 25.83
N PRO A 247 -7.93 -17.89 26.87
CA PRO A 247 -7.36 -16.67 27.43
C PRO A 247 -6.53 -15.90 26.41
N GLY A 248 -6.72 -14.58 26.35
CA GLY A 248 -6.03 -13.66 25.46
C GLY A 248 -6.54 -13.69 24.01
N ALA A 249 -7.60 -14.43 23.69
CA ALA A 249 -8.13 -14.54 22.34
C ALA A 249 -9.08 -13.38 21.96
N LEU A 250 -9.76 -12.79 22.95
CA LEU A 250 -10.74 -11.71 22.75
C LEU A 250 -10.13 -10.50 22.03
N ASN A 251 -10.69 -10.14 20.87
CA ASN A 251 -10.22 -9.04 19.99
C ASN A 251 -8.74 -9.13 19.56
N ASN A 252 -8.10 -10.29 19.70
CA ASN A 252 -6.68 -10.43 19.39
C ASN A 252 -6.48 -10.72 17.90
N ALA A 253 -5.98 -9.72 17.17
CA ALA A 253 -5.76 -9.78 15.72
C ALA A 253 -7.00 -10.18 14.89
N CYS A 254 -8.20 -9.94 15.43
CA CYS A 254 -9.50 -10.20 14.82
C CYS A 254 -10.53 -9.18 15.33
N GLY A 255 -11.73 -9.19 14.76
CA GLY A 255 -12.84 -8.32 15.11
C GLY A 255 -12.87 -6.98 14.38
N ALA A 256 -14.01 -6.29 14.47
CA ALA A 256 -14.31 -5.08 13.70
C ALA A 256 -13.27 -3.97 13.88
N ASP A 257 -12.76 -3.76 15.10
CA ASP A 257 -11.76 -2.73 15.39
C ASP A 257 -10.40 -3.05 14.75
N TYR A 258 -9.97 -4.32 14.79
CA TYR A 258 -8.75 -4.75 14.10
C TYR A 258 -8.86 -4.53 12.60
N VAL A 259 -9.99 -4.93 12.00
CA VAL A 259 -10.22 -4.75 10.57
C VAL A 259 -10.22 -3.25 10.20
N LYS A 260 -10.92 -2.41 10.98
CA LYS A 260 -10.96 -0.96 10.73
C LYS A 260 -9.58 -0.31 10.80
N THR A 261 -8.83 -0.61 11.86
CA THR A 261 -7.61 0.12 12.19
C THR A 261 -6.41 -0.39 11.42
N SER A 262 -6.33 -1.70 11.16
CA SER A 262 -5.25 -2.31 10.38
C SER A 262 -5.50 -2.27 8.87
N GLN A 263 -6.76 -2.11 8.44
CA GLN A 263 -7.22 -2.21 7.05
C GLN A 263 -6.71 -3.50 6.37
N LYS A 264 -6.78 -4.62 7.10
CA LYS A 264 -6.32 -5.93 6.67
C LYS A 264 -7.31 -7.00 7.08
N LEU A 265 -7.30 -8.09 6.32
CA LEU A 265 -7.97 -9.32 6.71
C LEU A 265 -7.37 -9.85 8.04
N PRO A 266 -8.20 -10.28 9.01
CA PRO A 266 -7.72 -11.02 10.18
C PRO A 266 -6.91 -12.25 9.74
N PRO A 267 -5.71 -12.49 10.30
CA PRO A 267 -4.85 -13.57 9.83
C PRO A 267 -5.50 -14.97 9.93
N SER A 268 -6.40 -15.18 10.90
CA SER A 268 -7.15 -16.43 11.05
C SER A 268 -8.11 -16.70 9.90
N LEU A 269 -8.51 -15.67 9.14
CA LEU A 269 -9.40 -15.78 7.99
C LEU A 269 -8.64 -15.95 6.67
N ALA A 270 -7.30 -15.95 6.69
CA ALA A 270 -6.46 -16.23 5.53
C ALA A 270 -6.53 -17.73 5.19
N GLY A 271 -7.59 -18.12 4.48
CA GLY A 271 -7.87 -19.52 4.12
C GLY A 271 -9.38 -19.80 4.09
N PRO A 272 -10.10 -19.62 5.21
CA PRO A 272 -11.55 -19.79 5.26
C PRO A 272 -12.31 -18.90 4.27
N LEU A 273 -11.91 -17.63 4.13
CA LEU A 273 -12.57 -16.69 3.23
C LEU A 273 -12.12 -16.90 1.77
N GLN A 274 -13.06 -17.20 0.89
CA GLN A 274 -12.80 -17.38 -0.55
C GLN A 274 -12.93 -16.07 -1.34
N PRO A 275 -12.29 -15.94 -2.52
CA PRO A 275 -12.54 -14.84 -3.45
C PRO A 275 -14.04 -14.67 -3.76
N SER A 276 -14.49 -13.43 -3.81
CA SER A 276 -15.90 -13.01 -4.00
C SER A 276 -16.87 -13.44 -2.90
N GLN A 277 -16.40 -14.11 -1.84
CA GLN A 277 -17.19 -14.40 -0.65
C GLN A 277 -17.22 -13.16 0.25
N ARG A 278 -18.41 -12.86 0.77
CA ARG A 278 -18.59 -11.80 1.77
C ARG A 278 -18.22 -12.32 3.15
N GLY A 279 -17.46 -11.52 3.89
CA GLY A 279 -17.18 -11.72 5.31
C GLY A 279 -17.60 -10.49 6.11
N CYS A 280 -17.90 -10.68 7.38
CA CYS A 280 -18.04 -9.58 8.33
C CYS A 280 -17.34 -9.91 9.65
N SER A 281 -16.97 -8.88 10.40
CA SER A 281 -16.42 -8.97 11.75
C SER A 281 -17.32 -8.24 12.72
N LEU A 282 -17.59 -8.90 13.85
CA LEU A 282 -18.18 -8.30 15.05
C LEU A 282 -17.05 -7.73 15.93
N ASP A 283 -17.37 -6.89 16.90
CA ASP A 283 -16.46 -6.61 18.02
C ASP A 283 -16.81 -7.46 19.26
N GLY A 284 -15.99 -7.36 20.31
CA GLY A 284 -16.07 -8.25 21.48
C GLY A 284 -17.44 -8.33 22.17
N ASP A 285 -18.25 -7.27 22.15
CA ASP A 285 -19.63 -7.23 22.69
C ASP A 285 -20.74 -7.12 21.63
N ALA A 286 -20.38 -7.28 20.35
CA ALA A 286 -21.24 -7.27 19.17
C ALA A 286 -22.11 -6.01 19.01
N ASP A 287 -21.57 -4.83 19.32
CA ASP A 287 -22.20 -3.53 19.06
C ASP A 287 -21.67 -2.81 17.80
N ARG A 288 -20.67 -3.40 17.13
CA ARG A 288 -20.09 -2.90 15.87
C ARG A 288 -20.02 -3.97 14.80
N LEU A 289 -20.23 -3.54 13.56
CA LEU A 289 -20.18 -4.38 12.39
C LEU A 289 -19.24 -3.83 11.32
N MET A 290 -18.37 -4.68 10.81
CA MET A 290 -17.49 -4.37 9.69
C MET A 290 -17.66 -5.41 8.60
N TYR A 291 -17.95 -5.01 7.37
CA TYR A 291 -17.96 -5.93 6.24
C TYR A 291 -16.64 -5.88 5.46
N PHE A 292 -16.36 -6.94 4.72
CA PHE A 292 -15.24 -7.01 3.80
C PHE A 292 -15.43 -8.15 2.79
N TYR A 293 -14.65 -8.11 1.72
CA TYR A 293 -14.55 -9.22 0.78
C TYR A 293 -13.14 -9.31 0.20
N LEU A 294 -12.85 -10.45 -0.43
CA LEU A 294 -11.67 -10.62 -1.28
C LEU A 294 -12.11 -10.51 -2.74
N ASP A 295 -11.42 -9.70 -3.54
CA ASP A 295 -11.65 -9.71 -4.99
C ASP A 295 -11.08 -11.00 -5.65
N GLU A 296 -11.26 -11.13 -6.97
CA GLU A 296 -10.76 -12.28 -7.73
C GLU A 296 -9.23 -12.43 -7.65
N GLN A 297 -8.51 -11.35 -7.35
CA GLN A 297 -7.05 -11.31 -7.14
C GLN A 297 -6.67 -11.51 -5.66
N SER A 298 -7.63 -11.90 -4.81
CA SER A 298 -7.46 -12.08 -3.36
C SER A 298 -6.98 -10.81 -2.65
N GLN A 299 -7.29 -9.62 -3.17
CA GLN A 299 -7.07 -8.36 -2.46
C GLN A 299 -8.23 -8.08 -1.50
N PHE A 300 -7.88 -7.54 -0.35
CA PHE A 300 -8.82 -7.22 0.71
C PHE A 300 -9.47 -5.85 0.49
N HIS A 301 -10.81 -5.83 0.51
CA HIS A 301 -11.63 -4.61 0.42
C HIS A 301 -12.51 -4.51 1.67
N MET A 302 -12.45 -3.37 2.36
CA MET A 302 -13.19 -3.12 3.60
C MET A 302 -14.44 -2.29 3.32
N LEU A 303 -15.55 -2.65 3.96
CA LEU A 303 -16.84 -1.99 3.86
C LEU A 303 -17.30 -1.57 5.26
N ASP A 304 -16.99 -0.33 5.62
CA ASP A 304 -17.18 0.18 6.98
C ASP A 304 -18.58 0.74 7.26
N GLY A 305 -18.74 1.33 8.45
CA GLY A 305 -20.03 1.90 8.86
C GLY A 305 -20.58 2.96 7.91
N ASP A 306 -19.74 3.72 7.20
CA ASP A 306 -20.22 4.67 6.20
C ASP A 306 -20.76 3.95 4.95
N LYS A 307 -20.13 2.84 4.55
CA LYS A 307 -20.61 1.98 3.46
C LYS A 307 -21.95 1.35 3.82
N ILE A 308 -22.14 0.94 5.08
CA ILE A 308 -23.42 0.45 5.60
C ILE A 308 -24.47 1.57 5.55
N ALA A 309 -24.13 2.76 6.04
CA ALA A 309 -25.03 3.91 6.02
C ALA A 309 -25.47 4.28 4.59
N ALA A 310 -24.55 4.30 3.63
CA ALA A 310 -24.87 4.57 2.22
C ALA A 310 -25.82 3.52 1.62
N LEU A 311 -25.51 2.23 1.82
CA LEU A 311 -26.33 1.12 1.31
C LEU A 311 -27.76 1.15 1.88
N VAL A 312 -27.88 1.31 3.20
CA VAL A 312 -29.17 1.34 3.89
C VAL A 312 -29.95 2.61 3.53
N SER A 313 -29.29 3.76 3.43
CA SER A 313 -29.92 5.02 3.04
C SER A 313 -30.58 4.92 1.68
N ASP A 314 -29.85 4.45 0.68
CA ASP A 314 -30.39 4.28 -0.67
C ASP A 314 -31.60 3.35 -0.70
N PHE A 315 -31.56 2.26 0.06
CA PHE A 315 -32.68 1.33 0.15
C PHE A 315 -33.92 1.95 0.81
N ILE A 316 -33.78 2.63 1.93
CA ILE A 316 -34.92 3.25 2.63
C ILE A 316 -35.49 4.40 1.81
N VAL A 317 -34.66 5.21 1.14
CA VAL A 317 -35.12 6.26 0.22
C VAL A 317 -36.01 5.67 -0.87
N ASP A 318 -35.60 4.57 -1.50
CA ASP A 318 -36.38 3.92 -2.55
C ASP A 318 -37.70 3.35 -2.01
N LEU A 319 -37.71 2.77 -0.81
CA LEU A 319 -38.93 2.28 -0.17
C LEU A 319 -39.91 3.42 0.17
N VAL A 320 -39.41 4.54 0.69
CA VAL A 320 -40.24 5.71 1.04
C VAL A 320 -40.84 6.35 -0.22
N LYS A 321 -40.05 6.46 -1.30
CA LYS A 321 -40.54 6.94 -2.59
C LYS A 321 -41.58 6.00 -3.20
N THR A 322 -41.28 4.70 -3.24
CA THR A 322 -42.16 3.69 -3.86
C THR A 322 -43.46 3.50 -3.07
N SER A 323 -43.44 3.69 -1.75
CA SER A 323 -44.66 3.67 -0.91
C SER A 323 -45.52 4.94 -1.04
N GLY A 324 -45.01 5.99 -1.71
CA GLY A 324 -45.71 7.27 -1.88
C GLY A 324 -45.64 8.19 -0.66
N LEU A 325 -44.71 7.95 0.27
CA LEU A 325 -44.59 8.67 1.54
C LEU A 325 -43.51 9.78 1.53
N ASP A 326 -42.86 10.01 0.38
CA ASP A 326 -41.76 10.98 0.21
C ASP A 326 -42.08 12.41 0.63
N SER A 327 -43.37 12.82 0.53
CA SER A 327 -43.81 14.14 0.97
C SER A 327 -43.99 14.27 2.50
N GLN A 328 -44.12 13.15 3.22
CA GLN A 328 -44.45 13.12 4.64
C GLN A 328 -43.29 12.66 5.52
N ILE A 329 -42.38 11.86 4.98
CA ILE A 329 -41.24 11.30 5.72
C ILE A 329 -39.95 11.97 5.23
N LYS A 330 -39.31 12.75 6.11
CA LYS A 330 -37.97 13.29 5.88
C LYS A 330 -36.91 12.37 6.46
N LEU A 331 -36.02 11.89 5.60
CA LEU A 331 -34.86 11.12 5.98
C LEU A 331 -33.65 12.04 6.18
N GLY A 332 -32.73 11.64 7.05
CA GLY A 332 -31.44 12.30 7.19
C GLY A 332 -30.37 11.34 7.67
N VAL A 333 -29.13 11.65 7.32
CA VAL A 333 -27.96 10.86 7.72
C VAL A 333 -27.12 11.65 8.69
N VAL A 334 -26.66 11.00 9.75
CA VAL A 334 -25.79 11.60 10.76
C VAL A 334 -24.46 10.86 10.78
N GLN A 335 -23.39 11.61 10.59
CA GLN A 335 -22.01 11.12 10.55
C GLN A 335 -21.15 11.86 11.57
N THR A 336 -19.93 11.37 11.78
CA THR A 336 -18.90 12.09 12.56
C THR A 336 -17.80 12.61 11.64
N ALA A 337 -16.84 13.34 12.21
CA ALA A 337 -15.68 13.80 11.46
C ALA A 337 -14.84 12.66 10.86
N TYR A 338 -14.91 11.44 11.41
CA TYR A 338 -14.17 10.27 10.90
C TYR A 338 -14.78 9.66 9.62
N ALA A 339 -15.98 10.11 9.22
CA ALA A 339 -16.55 9.64 7.97
C ALA A 339 -15.70 10.06 6.79
N ASN A 340 -15.54 9.18 5.79
CA ASN A 340 -14.74 9.49 4.60
C ASN A 340 -15.37 10.66 3.82
N GLY A 341 -14.55 11.57 3.30
CA GLY A 341 -15.04 12.70 2.49
C GLY A 341 -15.88 12.25 1.29
N ALA A 342 -15.55 11.10 0.68
CA ALA A 342 -16.31 10.53 -0.43
C ALA A 342 -17.70 10.03 -0.02
N SER A 343 -17.83 9.41 1.18
CA SER A 343 -19.12 8.95 1.69
C SER A 343 -20.05 10.12 1.98
N THR A 344 -19.52 11.18 2.61
CA THR A 344 -20.25 12.42 2.88
C THR A 344 -20.73 13.06 1.58
N LYS A 345 -19.86 13.14 0.56
CA LYS A 345 -20.22 13.68 -0.76
C LYS A 345 -21.37 12.88 -1.39
N TYR A 346 -21.22 11.55 -1.47
CA TYR A 346 -22.20 10.64 -2.04
C TYR A 346 -23.59 10.77 -1.38
N LEU A 347 -23.62 10.80 -0.04
CA LEU A 347 -24.84 10.93 0.73
C LEU A 347 -25.46 12.32 0.62
N SER A 348 -24.65 13.38 0.63
CA SER A 348 -25.13 14.77 0.58
C SER A 348 -25.84 15.14 -0.72
N GLU A 349 -25.54 14.45 -1.82
CA GLU A 349 -26.24 14.60 -3.10
C GLU A 349 -27.67 14.01 -3.06
N ARG A 350 -27.97 13.16 -2.07
CA ARG A 350 -29.24 12.41 -1.96
C ARG A 350 -30.08 12.80 -0.75
N LEU A 351 -29.43 13.06 0.39
CA LEU A 351 -30.04 13.27 1.70
C LEU A 351 -29.32 14.37 2.48
N PRO A 352 -30.00 15.03 3.44
CA PRO A 352 -29.33 15.94 4.36
C PRO A 352 -28.38 15.15 5.27
N VAL A 353 -27.10 15.51 5.23
CA VAL A 353 -26.05 14.92 6.07
C VAL A 353 -25.66 15.90 7.17
N LYS A 354 -25.66 15.44 8.43
CA LYS A 354 -25.26 16.22 9.60
C LYS A 354 -24.04 15.61 10.26
N CYS A 355 -22.96 16.39 10.37
CA CYS A 355 -21.77 16.00 11.13
C CYS A 355 -21.95 16.38 12.61
N VAL A 356 -21.65 15.45 13.51
CA VAL A 356 -21.73 15.64 14.98
C VAL A 356 -20.47 15.13 15.68
N PRO A 357 -20.22 15.53 16.94
CA PRO A 357 -19.16 14.94 17.75
C PRO A 357 -19.27 13.41 17.83
N THR A 358 -18.13 12.76 18.05
CA THR A 358 -18.03 11.31 18.17
C THR A 358 -18.74 10.78 19.41
N GLY A 359 -19.24 9.55 19.29
CA GLY A 359 -20.01 8.89 20.34
C GLY A 359 -21.50 8.87 20.04
N VAL A 360 -22.05 7.66 20.10
CA VAL A 360 -23.43 7.29 19.77
C VAL A 360 -24.48 8.23 20.35
N LYS A 361 -24.25 8.79 21.54
CA LYS A 361 -25.16 9.75 22.19
C LYS A 361 -25.46 10.96 21.31
N HIS A 362 -24.43 11.54 20.69
CA HIS A 362 -24.57 12.72 19.83
C HIS A 362 -25.20 12.35 18.49
N LEU A 363 -24.83 11.20 17.93
CA LEU A 363 -25.41 10.69 16.69
C LEU A 363 -26.90 10.40 16.86
N HIS A 364 -27.27 9.67 17.91
CA HIS A 364 -28.63 9.29 18.24
C HIS A 364 -29.52 10.53 18.42
N HIS A 365 -29.12 11.47 19.28
CA HIS A 365 -29.89 12.70 19.50
C HIS A 365 -30.07 13.53 18.21
N ALA A 366 -29.05 13.58 17.35
CA ALA A 366 -29.19 14.27 16.07
C ALA A 366 -30.09 13.51 15.08
N ALA A 367 -30.08 12.17 15.11
CA ALA A 367 -30.92 11.32 14.28
C ALA A 367 -32.41 11.41 14.67
N GLU A 368 -32.73 11.61 15.94
CA GLU A 368 -34.11 11.83 16.44
C GLU A 368 -34.82 13.05 15.83
N HIS A 369 -34.06 14.01 15.25
CA HIS A 369 -34.64 15.19 14.61
C HIS A 369 -35.24 14.89 13.21
N TYR A 370 -35.02 13.68 12.69
CA TYR A 370 -35.58 13.23 11.42
C TYR A 370 -36.76 12.28 11.63
N ASN A 371 -37.62 12.12 10.62
CA ASN A 371 -38.67 11.10 10.67
C ASN A 371 -38.06 9.71 10.60
N ILE A 372 -37.02 9.56 9.78
CA ILE A 372 -36.12 8.41 9.76
C ILE A 372 -34.68 8.95 9.82
N GLY A 373 -33.99 8.69 10.92
CA GLY A 373 -32.61 9.13 11.14
C GLY A 373 -31.65 7.94 11.02
N ILE A 374 -30.76 7.98 10.04
CA ILE A 374 -29.75 6.93 9.83
C ILE A 374 -28.44 7.45 10.39
N TYR A 375 -27.78 6.69 11.27
CA TYR A 375 -26.49 7.10 11.79
C TYR A 375 -25.55 5.91 11.93
N PHE A 376 -24.33 6.07 11.42
CA PHE A 376 -23.24 5.14 11.63
C PHE A 376 -21.94 5.92 11.83
N GLU A 377 -21.10 5.41 12.71
CA GLU A 377 -19.69 5.78 12.77
C GLU A 377 -18.88 4.87 11.85
N ALA A 378 -17.78 5.38 11.27
CA ALA A 378 -16.89 4.61 10.40
C ALA A 378 -16.25 3.38 11.09
N ASN A 379 -16.39 3.24 12.41
CA ASN A 379 -15.95 2.05 13.18
C ASN A 379 -16.98 0.89 13.14
N GLY A 380 -18.13 1.08 12.50
CA GLY A 380 -19.18 0.07 12.39
C GLY A 380 -20.29 0.16 13.43
N HIS A 381 -20.25 1.11 14.37
CA HIS A 381 -21.34 1.33 15.32
C HIS A 381 -22.41 2.25 14.73
N GLY A 382 -23.65 1.80 14.64
CA GLY A 382 -24.74 2.63 14.15
C GLY A 382 -26.09 1.93 14.13
N THR A 383 -27.15 2.65 13.79
CA THR A 383 -28.47 2.07 13.53
C THR A 383 -29.37 3.06 12.78
N VAL A 384 -30.64 2.70 12.59
CA VAL A 384 -31.68 3.57 12.03
C VAL A 384 -32.81 3.78 13.02
N LEU A 385 -33.20 5.04 13.23
CA LEU A 385 -34.29 5.41 14.12
C LEU A 385 -35.53 5.79 13.32
N PHE A 386 -36.69 5.33 13.76
CA PHE A 386 -37.99 5.74 13.24
C PHE A 386 -38.73 6.53 14.31
N SER A 387 -39.08 7.79 14.00
CA SER A 387 -39.86 8.61 14.93
C SER A 387 -41.22 7.96 15.22
N GLN A 388 -41.78 8.19 16.42
CA GLN A 388 -43.09 7.61 16.77
C GLN A 388 -44.19 8.02 15.78
N ALA A 389 -44.15 9.25 15.27
CA ALA A 389 -45.06 9.73 14.24
C ALA A 389 -44.92 8.93 12.94
N THR A 390 -43.69 8.59 12.54
CA THR A 390 -43.41 7.72 11.39
C THR A 390 -43.98 6.32 11.63
N GLN A 391 -43.76 5.74 12.81
CA GLN A 391 -44.25 4.40 13.13
C GLN A 391 -45.78 4.32 13.11
N ASP A 392 -46.46 5.31 13.68
CA ASP A 392 -47.93 5.44 13.64
C ASP A 392 -48.45 5.64 12.19
N LEU A 393 -47.73 6.43 11.38
CA LEU A 393 -48.04 6.60 9.95
C LEU A 393 -47.88 5.29 9.18
N LEU A 394 -46.78 4.55 9.37
CA LEU A 394 -46.56 3.27 8.70
C LEU A 394 -47.65 2.25 9.03
N GLN A 395 -48.22 2.29 10.24
CA GLN A 395 -49.32 1.40 10.64
C GLN A 395 -50.67 1.81 10.05
N SER A 396 -50.97 3.11 10.02
CA SER A 396 -52.28 3.64 9.59
C SER A 396 -52.41 3.91 8.08
N TYR A 397 -51.30 4.06 7.37
CA TYR A 397 -51.30 4.39 5.95
C TYR A 397 -51.86 3.25 5.10
N THR A 398 -52.78 3.59 4.20
CA THR A 398 -53.41 2.65 3.27
C THR A 398 -52.86 2.87 1.86
N PRO A 399 -52.12 1.91 1.30
CA PRO A 399 -51.53 2.04 -0.03
C PRO A 399 -52.60 2.00 -1.12
N SER A 400 -52.38 2.73 -2.22
CA SER A 400 -53.33 2.79 -3.36
C SER A 400 -53.01 1.79 -4.47
N THR A 401 -51.76 1.30 -4.54
CA THR A 401 -51.31 0.33 -5.56
C THR A 401 -50.65 -0.89 -4.91
N PRO A 402 -50.61 -2.05 -5.60
CA PRO A 402 -49.88 -3.23 -5.10
C PRO A 402 -48.40 -2.95 -4.86
N ALA A 403 -47.75 -2.17 -5.73
CA ALA A 403 -46.34 -1.78 -5.57
C ALA A 403 -46.12 -0.94 -4.30
N GLN A 404 -47.02 0.02 -4.02
CA GLN A 404 -46.98 0.80 -2.78
C GLN A 404 -47.19 -0.07 -1.55
N SER A 405 -48.10 -1.05 -1.63
CA SER A 405 -48.36 -1.99 -0.52
C SER A 405 -47.11 -2.80 -0.20
N THR A 406 -46.48 -3.39 -1.21
CA THR A 406 -45.25 -4.16 -1.03
C THR A 406 -44.12 -3.31 -0.46
N ALA A 407 -43.92 -2.08 -0.95
CA ALA A 407 -42.90 -1.17 -0.44
C ALA A 407 -43.16 -0.75 1.02
N LEU A 408 -44.42 -0.48 1.37
CA LEU A 408 -44.84 -0.18 2.73
C LEU A 408 -44.60 -1.37 3.67
N ASP A 409 -44.92 -2.58 3.23
CA ASP A 409 -44.70 -3.79 4.02
C ASP A 409 -43.21 -4.08 4.21
N HIS A 410 -42.37 -3.85 3.19
CA HIS A 410 -40.91 -3.90 3.38
C HIS A 410 -40.44 -2.86 4.40
N LEU A 411 -40.91 -1.62 4.31
CA LEU A 411 -40.54 -0.56 5.25
C LEU A 411 -40.97 -0.86 6.70
N ARG A 412 -42.14 -1.48 6.89
CA ARG A 412 -42.60 -1.99 8.19
C ARG A 412 -41.68 -3.09 8.72
N ASN A 413 -41.27 -4.04 7.88
CA ASN A 413 -40.36 -5.10 8.29
C ASN A 413 -38.95 -4.56 8.60
N VAL A 414 -38.46 -3.58 7.85
CA VAL A 414 -37.20 -2.86 8.16
C VAL A 414 -37.28 -2.20 9.55
N ASN A 415 -38.37 -1.48 9.84
CA ASN A 415 -38.58 -0.86 11.16
C ASN A 415 -38.58 -1.88 12.32
N GLN A 416 -39.06 -3.11 12.08
CA GLN A 416 -39.06 -4.19 13.08
C GLN A 416 -37.70 -4.90 13.21
N LEU A 417 -37.02 -5.10 12.08
CA LEU A 417 -35.71 -5.76 12.01
C LEU A 417 -34.63 -4.93 12.72
N ILE A 418 -34.67 -3.60 12.54
CA ILE A 418 -33.65 -2.71 13.08
C ILE A 418 -33.76 -2.59 14.59
N ASN A 419 -32.60 -2.60 15.26
CA ASN A 419 -32.53 -2.31 16.68
C ASN A 419 -32.44 -0.80 16.95
N GLN A 420 -33.58 -0.19 17.25
CA GLN A 420 -33.68 1.25 17.50
C GLN A 420 -33.18 1.70 18.88
N THR A 421 -32.62 0.82 19.72
CA THR A 421 -32.10 1.21 21.06
C THR A 421 -30.66 1.66 21.01
N VAL A 422 -29.81 0.89 20.32
CA VAL A 422 -28.35 1.06 20.26
C VAL A 422 -27.86 0.35 19.00
N GLY A 423 -26.66 0.66 18.53
CA GLY A 423 -26.06 -0.09 17.43
C GLY A 423 -25.94 -1.56 17.75
N ASP A 424 -26.36 -2.40 16.81
CA ASP A 424 -26.54 -3.83 16.99
C ASP A 424 -26.01 -4.55 15.77
N ALA A 425 -24.82 -5.13 15.92
CA ALA A 425 -24.11 -5.72 14.80
C ALA A 425 -24.87 -6.88 14.16
N LEU A 426 -25.67 -7.64 14.92
CA LEU A 426 -26.46 -8.75 14.39
C LEU A 426 -27.71 -8.25 13.65
N SER A 427 -28.38 -7.23 14.18
CA SER A 427 -29.50 -6.56 13.51
C SER A 427 -29.04 -5.88 12.20
N ASP A 428 -27.92 -5.15 12.26
CA ASP A 428 -27.33 -4.45 11.12
C ASP A 428 -26.85 -5.43 10.04
N MET A 429 -26.28 -6.58 10.45
CA MET A 429 -25.88 -7.65 9.52
C MET A 429 -27.08 -8.20 8.75
N LEU A 430 -28.17 -8.53 9.46
CA LEU A 430 -29.39 -9.00 8.81
C LEU A 430 -30.01 -7.93 7.90
N LEU A 431 -29.94 -6.65 8.29
CA LEU A 431 -30.38 -5.55 7.45
C LEU A 431 -29.54 -5.46 6.17
N VAL A 432 -28.21 -5.48 6.27
CA VAL A 432 -27.30 -5.44 5.13
C VAL A 432 -27.60 -6.59 4.18
N GLU A 433 -27.68 -7.83 4.67
CA GLU A 433 -27.97 -9.00 3.82
C GLU A 433 -29.36 -8.92 3.17
N ALA A 434 -30.36 -8.37 3.86
CA ALA A 434 -31.66 -8.11 3.26
C ALA A 434 -31.56 -7.06 2.13
N VAL A 435 -30.82 -5.97 2.33
CA VAL A 435 -30.63 -4.94 1.29
C VAL A 435 -29.88 -5.50 0.08
N LEU A 436 -28.81 -6.27 0.31
CA LEU A 436 -28.05 -6.92 -0.76
C LEU A 436 -28.93 -7.89 -1.56
N ALA A 437 -29.79 -8.67 -0.89
CA ALA A 437 -30.76 -9.55 -1.55
C ALA A 437 -31.75 -8.78 -2.44
N HIS A 438 -32.19 -7.59 -2.00
CA HIS A 438 -33.12 -6.75 -2.75
C HIS A 438 -32.47 -6.05 -3.95
N ARG A 439 -31.19 -5.66 -3.82
CA ARG A 439 -30.42 -5.00 -4.88
C ARG A 439 -29.75 -5.99 -5.84
N ALA A 440 -29.67 -7.27 -5.45
CA ALA A 440 -28.84 -8.28 -6.10
C ALA A 440 -27.37 -7.85 -6.18
N TYR A 441 -26.86 -7.21 -5.11
CA TYR A 441 -25.49 -6.74 -5.03
C TYR A 441 -24.56 -7.77 -4.39
N SER A 442 -23.41 -7.95 -5.03
CA SER A 442 -22.19 -8.52 -4.49
C SER A 442 -21.42 -7.50 -3.65
N GLY A 443 -20.34 -7.94 -2.99
CA GLY A 443 -19.43 -7.03 -2.28
C GLY A 443 -18.84 -5.96 -3.19
N ILE A 444 -18.55 -6.31 -4.45
CA ILE A 444 -17.98 -5.41 -5.47
C ILE A 444 -19.01 -4.33 -5.86
N GLU A 445 -20.26 -4.72 -6.13
CA GLU A 445 -21.30 -3.76 -6.52
C GLU A 445 -21.64 -2.81 -5.36
N TRP A 446 -21.69 -3.33 -4.13
CA TRP A 446 -21.82 -2.48 -2.94
C TRP A 446 -20.62 -1.51 -2.79
N ASP A 447 -19.39 -1.99 -2.97
CA ASP A 447 -18.21 -1.12 -2.86
C ASP A 447 -18.22 -0.02 -3.93
N SER A 448 -18.73 -0.32 -5.12
CA SER A 448 -18.79 0.59 -6.26
C SER A 448 -19.72 1.81 -6.09
N LEU A 449 -20.55 1.85 -5.04
CA LEU A 449 -21.45 2.99 -4.77
C LEU A 449 -20.68 4.32 -4.72
N TYR A 450 -19.49 4.31 -4.14
CA TYR A 450 -18.51 5.40 -4.17
C TYR A 450 -17.12 4.87 -3.81
N VAL A 451 -16.06 5.52 -4.29
CA VAL A 451 -14.68 5.15 -3.95
C VAL A 451 -14.20 6.01 -2.79
N ASP A 452 -13.74 5.37 -1.71
CA ASP A 452 -13.16 6.07 -0.56
C ASP A 452 -11.91 6.86 -0.97
N LEU A 453 -11.76 8.06 -0.40
CA LEU A 453 -10.47 8.72 -0.43
C LEU A 453 -9.47 7.89 0.40
N PRO A 454 -8.22 7.74 -0.06
CA PRO A 454 -7.15 7.22 0.79
C PRO A 454 -7.17 7.96 2.13
N ASN A 455 -7.23 7.20 3.23
CA ASN A 455 -7.36 7.75 4.58
C ASN A 455 -6.46 7.00 5.56
N ARG A 456 -6.06 7.69 6.63
CA ARG A 456 -5.22 7.14 7.69
C ARG A 456 -5.58 7.71 9.04
N LEU A 457 -5.65 6.81 10.03
CA LEU A 457 -5.85 7.15 11.44
C LEU A 457 -4.57 6.82 12.22
N VAL A 458 -4.01 7.81 12.90
CA VAL A 458 -2.80 7.68 13.71
C VAL A 458 -3.12 8.00 15.16
N LYS A 459 -2.59 7.18 16.07
CA LYS A 459 -2.66 7.38 17.52
C LYS A 459 -1.38 8.08 17.98
N VAL A 460 -1.53 9.19 18.71
CA VAL A 460 -0.42 9.98 19.27
C VAL A 460 -0.55 9.98 20.79
N VAL A 461 0.46 9.46 21.47
CA VAL A 461 0.55 9.51 22.93
C VAL A 461 1.00 10.91 23.34
N VAL A 462 0.26 11.54 24.25
CA VAL A 462 0.51 12.90 24.75
C VAL A 462 0.57 12.89 26.27
N ALA A 463 1.27 13.85 26.87
CA ALA A 463 1.41 13.91 28.33
C ALA A 463 0.09 14.23 29.04
N ASP A 464 -0.75 15.06 28.42
CA ASP A 464 -2.06 15.43 28.96
C ASP A 464 -3.04 15.70 27.81
N ARG A 465 -3.96 14.75 27.58
CA ARG A 465 -4.97 14.88 26.54
C ARG A 465 -6.02 15.96 26.84
N THR A 466 -6.17 16.41 28.09
CA THR A 466 -7.22 17.36 28.49
C THR A 466 -6.96 18.79 27.99
N GLN A 467 -5.74 19.06 27.52
CA GLN A 467 -5.34 20.31 26.88
C GLN A 467 -5.97 20.48 25.49
N PHE A 468 -6.35 19.37 24.84
CA PHE A 468 -6.96 19.37 23.53
C PHE A 468 -8.46 19.61 23.65
N LYS A 469 -8.89 20.83 23.32
CA LYS A 469 -10.30 21.21 23.30
C LYS A 469 -10.72 21.46 21.87
N THR A 470 -11.84 20.88 21.46
CA THR A 470 -12.32 20.94 20.10
C THR A 470 -13.65 21.69 20.01
N GLU A 471 -13.95 22.20 18.81
CA GLU A 471 -15.23 22.78 18.42
C GLU A 471 -15.66 22.22 17.05
N ASP A 472 -16.81 22.67 16.54
CA ASP A 472 -17.31 22.33 15.20
C ASP A 472 -17.37 20.81 14.92
N ALA A 473 -18.14 20.08 15.74
CA ALA A 473 -18.24 18.62 15.67
C ALA A 473 -16.87 17.90 15.80
N GLU A 474 -16.00 18.44 16.65
CA GLU A 474 -14.62 17.96 16.89
C GLU A 474 -13.67 18.07 15.69
N ARG A 475 -14.04 18.83 14.66
CA ARG A 475 -13.21 19.01 13.45
C ARG A 475 -12.11 20.06 13.60
N ARG A 476 -12.24 20.92 14.61
CA ARG A 476 -11.31 22.04 14.85
C ARG A 476 -10.84 22.07 16.29
N LEU A 477 -9.55 22.30 16.50
CA LEU A 477 -8.96 22.55 17.81
C LEU A 477 -9.09 24.03 18.18
N VAL A 478 -9.60 24.28 19.38
CA VAL A 478 -9.59 25.59 20.07
C VAL A 478 -8.33 25.71 20.93
N SER A 479 -7.90 24.59 21.53
CA SER A 479 -6.71 24.50 22.38
C SER A 479 -5.94 23.21 22.04
N PRO A 480 -4.59 23.23 21.98
CA PRO A 480 -3.69 24.38 22.16
C PRO A 480 -3.83 25.46 21.08
N ALA A 481 -3.65 26.73 21.47
CA ALA A 481 -3.79 27.86 20.54
C ALA A 481 -2.71 27.82 19.44
N GLY A 482 -3.09 28.13 18.20
CA GLY A 482 -2.20 28.14 17.03
C GLY A 482 -1.94 26.76 16.39
N LEU A 483 -2.21 25.64 17.09
CA LEU A 483 -2.03 24.30 16.53
C LEU A 483 -2.96 24.03 15.34
N GLN A 484 -4.22 24.48 15.41
CA GLN A 484 -5.17 24.34 14.30
C GLN A 484 -4.73 25.07 13.04
N ASP A 485 -4.10 26.25 13.17
CA ASP A 485 -3.63 27.02 12.01
C ASP A 485 -2.47 26.33 11.31
N LYS A 486 -1.55 25.74 12.07
CA LYS A 486 -0.47 24.90 11.55
C LYS A 486 -1.02 23.65 10.84
N ILE A 487 -2.06 23.01 11.38
CA ILE A 487 -2.76 21.89 10.72
C ILE A 487 -3.38 22.35 9.39
N ASN A 488 -4.08 23.49 9.39
CA ASN A 488 -4.69 24.04 8.17
C ASN A 488 -3.63 24.35 7.10
N GLU A 489 -2.47 24.85 7.49
CA GLU A 489 -1.36 25.13 6.56
C GLU A 489 -0.80 23.84 5.94
N LEU A 490 -0.62 22.78 6.73
CA LEU A 490 -0.20 21.46 6.22
C LEU A 490 -1.23 20.89 5.26
N VAL A 491 -2.51 20.92 5.62
CA VAL A 491 -3.61 20.38 4.82
C VAL A 491 -3.69 21.05 3.44
N ARG A 492 -3.50 22.37 3.35
CA ARG A 492 -3.54 23.13 2.07
C ARG A 492 -2.49 22.69 1.04
N ARG A 493 -1.44 21.98 1.45
CA ARG A 493 -0.38 21.51 0.55
C ARG A 493 -0.77 20.24 -0.22
N TYR A 494 -1.86 19.58 0.17
CA TYR A 494 -2.31 18.32 -0.41
C TYR A 494 -3.66 18.50 -1.09
N GLU A 495 -3.77 18.03 -2.33
CA GLU A 495 -5.03 18.05 -3.07
C GLU A 495 -6.06 17.11 -2.41
N GLY A 496 -7.29 17.60 -2.23
CA GLY A 496 -8.33 16.87 -1.50
C GLY A 496 -8.00 16.64 -0.02
N GLY A 497 -6.97 17.31 0.51
CA GLY A 497 -6.50 17.12 1.87
C GLY A 497 -7.54 17.51 2.91
N ARG A 498 -7.80 16.63 3.88
CA ARG A 498 -8.52 16.93 5.12
C ARG A 498 -7.86 16.22 6.28
N SER A 499 -7.57 16.95 7.36
CA SER A 499 -7.03 16.36 8.59
C SER A 499 -7.58 17.09 9.82
N PHE A 500 -7.80 16.33 10.89
CA PHE A 500 -8.23 16.88 12.18
C PHE A 500 -7.66 16.06 13.33
N VAL A 501 -7.67 16.67 14.52
CA VAL A 501 -7.04 16.14 15.72
C VAL A 501 -8.01 16.26 16.89
N ARG A 502 -8.18 15.18 17.66
CA ARG A 502 -9.03 15.19 18.85
C ARG A 502 -8.53 14.26 19.96
N PRO A 503 -8.80 14.57 21.24
CA PRO A 503 -8.47 13.65 22.33
C PRO A 503 -9.34 12.39 22.26
N SER A 504 -8.77 11.24 22.57
CA SER A 504 -9.53 10.00 22.71
C SER A 504 -10.38 10.05 23.98
N GLY A 505 -11.60 9.53 23.90
CA GLY A 505 -12.53 9.42 25.03
C GLY A 505 -12.36 8.13 25.84
N THR A 506 -11.64 7.15 25.31
CA THR A 506 -11.49 5.79 25.86
C THR A 506 -10.05 5.45 26.25
N GLU A 507 -9.09 6.26 25.83
CA GLU A 507 -7.66 6.02 26.01
C GLU A 507 -6.95 7.34 26.27
N ASP A 508 -5.78 7.31 26.92
CA ASP A 508 -5.00 8.52 27.21
C ASP A 508 -4.11 8.94 26.04
N VAL A 509 -4.73 9.23 24.90
CA VAL A 509 -4.07 9.56 23.63
C VAL A 509 -4.88 10.58 22.83
N VAL A 510 -4.25 11.16 21.81
CA VAL A 510 -4.89 11.98 20.79
C VAL A 510 -4.92 11.22 19.48
N ARG A 511 -6.01 11.37 18.73
CA ARG A 511 -6.23 10.73 17.43
C ARG A 511 -6.07 11.76 16.33
N VAL A 512 -5.29 11.41 15.32
CA VAL A 512 -5.03 12.21 14.13
C VAL A 512 -5.60 11.47 12.94
N TYR A 513 -6.58 12.07 12.27
CA TYR A 513 -7.14 11.56 11.03
C TYR A 513 -6.63 12.39 9.85
N ALA A 514 -6.31 11.76 8.73
CA ALA A 514 -6.02 12.44 7.47
C ALA A 514 -6.58 11.66 6.27
N GLU A 515 -7.00 12.39 5.24
CA GLU A 515 -7.36 11.88 3.92
C GLU A 515 -6.85 12.84 2.84
N ALA A 516 -6.51 12.33 1.66
CA ALA A 516 -6.09 13.09 0.48
C ALA A 516 -6.33 12.30 -0.81
N SER A 517 -6.12 12.91 -1.99
CA SER A 517 -6.35 12.26 -3.29
C SER A 517 -5.46 11.02 -3.54
N MET A 518 -4.24 10.99 -3.00
CA MET A 518 -3.30 9.88 -3.16
C MET A 518 -2.90 9.26 -1.82
N LYS A 519 -2.64 7.95 -1.81
CA LYS A 519 -2.22 7.21 -0.61
C LYS A 519 -0.89 7.73 -0.02
N SER A 520 0.09 8.03 -0.88
CA SER A 520 1.38 8.60 -0.45
C SER A 520 1.20 9.94 0.26
N GLN A 521 0.39 10.84 -0.31
CA GLN A 521 0.06 12.14 0.26
C GLN A 521 -0.71 12.02 1.57
N THR A 522 -1.63 11.06 1.67
CA THR A 522 -2.40 10.80 2.89
C THR A 522 -1.49 10.33 4.02
N ASP A 523 -0.63 9.36 3.75
CA ASP A 523 0.33 8.86 4.72
C ASP A 523 1.24 9.99 5.22
N GLU A 524 1.76 10.80 4.29
CA GLU A 524 2.60 11.94 4.61
C GLU A 524 1.87 12.99 5.47
N LEU A 525 0.65 13.39 5.08
CA LEU A 525 -0.17 14.35 5.83
C LEU A 525 -0.47 13.83 7.24
N ALA A 526 -0.86 12.56 7.37
CA ALA A 526 -1.16 11.93 8.67
C ALA A 526 0.05 11.99 9.61
N PHE A 527 1.23 11.61 9.12
CA PHE A 527 2.44 11.58 9.92
C PHE A 527 3.00 12.97 10.22
N ARG A 528 2.88 13.94 9.30
CA ARG A 528 3.26 15.33 9.56
C ARG A 528 2.38 15.96 10.64
N VAL A 529 1.06 15.76 10.57
CA VAL A 529 0.15 16.26 11.60
C VAL A 529 0.38 15.53 12.93
N ALA A 530 0.61 14.21 12.91
CA ALA A 530 0.93 13.45 14.12
C ALA A 530 2.25 13.90 14.78
N GLY A 531 3.29 14.15 13.99
CA GLY A 531 4.55 14.71 14.46
C GLY A 531 4.35 16.10 15.06
N LEU A 532 3.61 16.97 14.37
CA LEU A 532 3.29 18.32 14.86
C LEU A 532 2.57 18.28 16.22
N VAL A 533 1.57 17.40 16.38
CA VAL A 533 0.84 17.21 17.64
C VAL A 533 1.78 16.71 18.75
N TYR A 534 2.65 15.75 18.42
CA TYR A 534 3.62 15.20 19.37
C TYR A 534 4.62 16.27 19.84
N ASP A 535 5.16 17.04 18.91
CA ASP A 535 6.24 18.01 19.15
C ASP A 535 5.73 19.22 19.95
N GLU A 536 4.55 19.75 19.63
CA GLU A 536 3.98 20.94 20.28
C GLU A 536 3.41 20.65 21.68
N CYS A 537 3.14 19.38 22.01
CA CYS A 537 2.44 18.99 23.24
C CYS A 537 3.34 18.22 24.22
N GLY A 538 4.63 18.54 24.22
CA GLY A 538 5.59 18.02 25.20
C GLY A 538 6.04 16.57 24.94
N GLY A 539 5.90 16.08 23.71
CA GLY A 539 6.47 14.80 23.30
C GLY A 539 7.99 14.80 23.48
N ASN A 540 8.54 13.73 24.04
CA ASN A 540 9.96 13.62 24.28
C ASN A 540 10.70 13.34 22.95
N PRO A 541 11.58 14.24 22.48
CA PRO A 541 12.30 14.05 21.21
C PRO A 541 13.07 12.72 21.12
N ALA A 542 13.51 12.16 22.26
CA ALA A 542 14.25 10.89 22.31
C ALA A 542 13.37 9.64 22.10
N THR A 543 12.07 9.73 22.39
CA THR A 543 11.09 8.64 22.22
C THR A 543 10.08 8.92 21.11
N ARG A 544 10.32 9.97 20.33
CA ARG A 544 9.48 10.33 19.19
C ARG A 544 9.37 9.12 18.25
N PRO A 545 8.15 8.67 17.91
CA PRO A 545 7.97 7.56 17.00
C PRO A 545 8.72 7.75 15.68
N LYS A 546 9.32 6.68 15.18
CA LYS A 546 10.20 6.70 14.00
C LYS A 546 9.49 7.22 12.75
N GLU A 547 8.20 6.95 12.68
CA GLU A 547 7.27 7.30 11.61
C GLU A 547 6.98 8.81 11.54
N PHE A 548 7.25 9.57 12.62
CA PHE A 548 7.00 11.01 12.67
C PHE A 548 8.21 11.82 12.15
N PHE A 549 9.39 11.21 11.98
CA PHE A 549 10.60 11.87 11.50
C PHE A 549 10.65 11.95 9.98
N ILE A 550 10.82 13.16 9.44
CA ILE A 550 11.16 13.41 8.03
C ILE A 550 12.37 12.57 7.60
N ILE A 551 13.33 12.38 8.51
CA ILE A 551 14.60 11.66 8.28
C ILE A 551 14.42 10.15 8.05
N ASN A 552 13.40 9.47 8.57
CA ASN A 552 13.24 8.02 8.34
C ASN A 552 12.62 7.65 6.99
N GLN A 553 12.09 8.62 6.22
CA GLN A 553 11.81 8.39 4.80
C GLN A 553 13.11 8.27 3.98
N ALA A 554 14.23 8.80 4.50
CA ALA A 554 15.58 8.63 3.96
C ALA A 554 16.38 7.51 4.66
N PHE A 555 16.19 7.29 5.97
CA PHE A 555 16.98 6.35 6.77
C PHE A 555 16.53 4.87 6.73
N ASP A 556 15.35 4.53 6.18
CA ASP A 556 14.96 3.13 6.01
C ASP A 556 15.50 2.54 4.70
N SER A 557 16.82 2.31 4.66
CA SER A 557 17.50 1.64 3.54
C SER A 557 17.11 0.16 3.37
N ARG A 558 16.17 -0.37 4.16
CA ARG A 558 15.46 -1.62 3.82
C ARG A 558 14.44 -1.44 2.69
N LEU A 559 14.13 -0.20 2.31
CA LEU A 559 13.47 0.11 1.03
C LEU A 559 14.34 -0.23 -0.19
N ARG A 560 15.66 -0.44 -0.01
CA ARG A 560 16.54 -1.05 -1.04
C ARG A 560 16.17 -2.50 -1.36
N LEU A 561 15.50 -3.20 -0.43
CA LEU A 561 15.05 -4.59 -0.59
C LEU A 561 13.57 -4.67 -1.01
N ASP A 562 12.79 -3.60 -0.85
CA ASP A 562 11.42 -3.51 -1.35
C ASP A 562 11.39 -3.00 -2.80
N ARG A 563 11.42 -3.93 -3.76
CA ARG A 563 11.30 -3.64 -5.20
C ARG A 563 9.95 -3.00 -5.61
N ARG A 564 9.00 -2.79 -4.69
CA ARG A 564 7.64 -2.29 -5.00
C ARG A 564 7.52 -0.76 -4.98
N ARG A 565 8.56 -0.03 -4.60
CA ARG A 565 8.57 1.45 -4.58
C ARG A 565 9.66 1.98 -5.50
N PRO A 566 9.36 2.83 -6.49
CA PRO A 566 10.41 3.44 -7.32
C PRO A 566 11.25 4.42 -6.47
N MET A 567 12.58 4.30 -6.54
CA MET A 567 13.52 5.25 -5.95
C MET A 567 13.75 6.41 -6.92
N ASN A 568 13.71 7.66 -6.44
CA ASN A 568 13.98 8.86 -7.24
C ASN A 568 15.48 9.02 -7.48
N GLY A 569 15.98 8.56 -8.62
CA GLY A 569 17.34 8.85 -9.08
C GLY A 569 17.33 9.12 -10.57
N ASP A 570 17.62 10.35 -10.96
CA ASP A 570 17.38 10.86 -12.32
C ASP A 570 18.70 11.19 -13.05
N GLY A 571 19.72 10.40 -12.74
CA GLY A 571 21.05 10.47 -13.33
C GLY A 571 22.16 10.39 -12.29
N PHE A 572 23.37 10.10 -12.77
CA PHE A 572 24.57 10.03 -11.96
C PHE A 572 25.80 10.32 -12.82
N GLY A 573 26.93 10.52 -12.18
CA GLY A 573 28.20 10.39 -12.86
C GLY A 573 29.35 10.07 -11.93
N VAL A 574 30.37 9.49 -12.54
CA VAL A 574 31.60 9.03 -11.90
C VAL A 574 32.77 9.58 -12.69
N GLY A 575 33.72 10.19 -11.99
CA GLY A 575 34.96 10.67 -12.56
C GLY A 575 36.16 10.07 -11.84
N TRP A 576 37.22 9.75 -12.57
CA TRP A 576 38.45 9.21 -11.99
C TRP A 576 39.69 9.67 -12.75
N TYR A 577 40.84 9.58 -12.10
CA TYR A 577 42.14 9.86 -12.71
C TYR A 577 42.91 8.57 -12.97
N ASP A 578 43.74 8.53 -14.00
CA ASP A 578 44.58 7.36 -14.24
C ASP A 578 45.56 7.12 -13.08
N SER A 579 45.85 5.85 -12.84
CA SER A 579 46.87 5.35 -11.95
C SER A 579 48.29 5.56 -12.47
N VAL A 580 48.47 5.60 -13.79
CA VAL A 580 49.76 5.81 -14.48
C VAL A 580 49.64 7.04 -15.37
N PHE A 581 50.57 8.00 -15.24
CA PHE A 581 50.60 9.17 -16.11
C PHE A 581 51.18 8.77 -17.47
N ASP A 582 50.34 8.78 -18.50
CA ASP A 582 50.74 8.62 -19.90
C ASP A 582 50.80 10.00 -20.58
N GLU A 583 51.95 10.32 -21.16
CA GLU A 583 52.21 11.61 -21.79
C GLU A 583 51.42 11.78 -23.12
N GLU A 584 51.02 10.67 -23.77
CA GLU A 584 50.19 10.68 -24.99
C GLU A 584 48.69 10.87 -24.71
N LEU A 585 48.17 10.31 -23.61
CA LEU A 585 46.74 10.39 -23.25
C LEU A 585 46.38 11.70 -22.51
N GLY A 586 47.39 12.39 -22.01
CA GLY A 586 47.24 13.68 -21.34
C GLY A 586 46.68 13.59 -19.90
N PRO A 587 46.66 14.72 -19.19
CA PRO A 587 46.39 14.77 -17.74
C PRO A 587 44.90 14.95 -17.37
N GLN A 588 43.98 14.75 -18.31
CA GLN A 588 42.56 14.98 -18.08
C GLN A 588 41.91 13.80 -17.35
N PRO A 589 40.93 14.04 -16.47
CA PRO A 589 40.21 12.95 -15.84
C PRO A 589 39.26 12.24 -16.81
N CYS A 590 39.05 10.95 -16.58
CA CYS A 590 38.01 10.18 -17.24
C CYS A 590 36.67 10.47 -16.57
N ILE A 591 35.65 10.84 -17.35
CA ILE A 591 34.29 11.11 -16.87
C ILE A 591 33.31 10.14 -17.52
N PHE A 592 32.44 9.59 -16.68
CA PHE A 592 31.30 8.80 -17.11
C PHE A 592 30.03 9.36 -16.44
N THR A 593 29.19 10.01 -17.22
CA THR A 593 27.89 10.54 -16.78
C THR A 593 26.75 9.80 -17.47
N SER A 594 25.61 9.72 -16.80
CA SER A 594 24.40 9.15 -17.36
C SER A 594 23.15 9.80 -16.79
N VAL A 595 22.15 9.98 -17.65
CA VAL A 595 20.80 10.38 -17.26
C VAL A 595 19.98 9.24 -16.68
N THR A 596 20.45 7.99 -16.81
CA THR A 596 19.79 6.84 -16.20
C THR A 596 20.22 6.66 -14.75
N PRO A 597 19.40 6.04 -13.88
CA PRO A 597 19.81 5.77 -12.50
C PRO A 597 21.06 4.88 -12.42
N ALA A 598 21.96 5.15 -11.46
CA ALA A 598 23.23 4.44 -11.29
C ALA A 598 23.07 2.91 -11.17
N TRP A 599 22.05 2.47 -10.43
CA TRP A 599 21.76 1.05 -10.21
C TRP A 599 21.22 0.33 -11.45
N ASN A 600 20.84 1.06 -12.50
CA ASN A 600 20.35 0.50 -13.77
C ASN A 600 21.35 0.66 -14.91
N ASN A 601 22.59 1.09 -14.63
CA ASN A 601 23.62 1.31 -15.65
C ASN A 601 24.65 0.17 -15.66
N ALA A 602 24.43 -0.82 -16.54
CA ALA A 602 25.31 -1.98 -16.66
C ALA A 602 26.76 -1.63 -17.06
N ASN A 603 26.96 -0.52 -17.77
CA ASN A 603 28.29 -0.06 -18.15
C ASN A 603 29.07 0.43 -16.94
N LEU A 604 28.42 1.09 -15.97
CA LEU A 604 29.07 1.46 -14.72
C LEU A 604 29.61 0.24 -13.98
N THR A 605 28.81 -0.84 -13.86
CA THR A 605 29.24 -2.08 -13.20
C THR A 605 30.43 -2.72 -13.92
N ARG A 606 30.37 -2.84 -15.25
CA ARG A 606 31.45 -3.38 -16.08
C ARG A 606 32.74 -2.55 -15.97
N LEU A 607 32.61 -1.23 -15.94
CA LEU A 607 33.73 -0.30 -15.79
C LEU A 607 34.33 -0.41 -14.38
N ALA A 608 33.50 -0.45 -13.33
CA ALA A 608 33.95 -0.56 -11.94
C ALA A 608 34.79 -1.82 -11.66
N GLU A 609 34.52 -2.93 -12.35
CA GLU A 609 35.32 -4.17 -12.22
C GLU A 609 36.74 -4.05 -12.78
N LYS A 610 36.99 -3.09 -13.68
CA LYS A 610 38.25 -2.95 -14.42
C LYS A 610 39.01 -1.67 -14.11
N ILE A 611 38.33 -0.64 -13.62
CA ILE A 611 38.95 0.64 -13.28
C ILE A 611 39.65 0.52 -11.94
N LYS A 612 40.95 0.79 -11.94
CA LYS A 612 41.73 1.08 -10.74
C LYS A 612 42.19 2.52 -10.82
N SER A 613 41.83 3.31 -9.82
CA SER A 613 42.22 4.70 -9.78
C SER A 613 42.62 5.10 -8.36
N PRO A 614 43.66 5.95 -8.22
CA PRO A 614 44.01 6.54 -6.93
C PRO A 614 43.04 7.64 -6.48
N LEU A 615 42.08 8.06 -7.32
CA LEU A 615 40.97 8.93 -6.90
C LEU A 615 39.76 8.73 -7.80
N VAL A 616 38.65 8.43 -7.14
CA VAL A 616 37.32 8.32 -7.75
C VAL A 616 36.40 9.33 -7.08
N PHE A 617 35.58 9.98 -7.87
CA PHE A 617 34.49 10.85 -7.44
C PHE A 617 33.19 10.32 -8.04
N GLY A 618 32.12 10.26 -7.25
CA GLY A 618 30.81 9.81 -7.71
C GLY A 618 29.70 10.69 -7.16
N HIS A 619 28.69 10.97 -7.96
CA HIS A 619 27.52 11.74 -7.58
C HIS A 619 26.26 11.16 -8.19
N VAL A 620 25.18 11.05 -7.40
CA VAL A 620 23.85 10.61 -7.83
C VAL A 620 22.89 11.78 -7.64
N ARG A 621 22.12 12.11 -8.67
CA ARG A 621 21.26 13.30 -8.73
C ARG A 621 19.82 12.95 -8.39
N ALA A 622 19.17 13.78 -7.57
CA ALA A 622 17.72 13.80 -7.37
C ALA A 622 17.10 14.98 -8.15
N THR A 623 16.01 14.80 -8.89
CA THR A 623 15.41 15.90 -9.67
C THR A 623 14.50 16.76 -8.80
N THR A 624 14.99 17.92 -8.39
CA THR A 624 14.16 18.98 -7.80
C THR A 624 13.90 20.14 -8.78
N ALA A 625 14.71 20.33 -9.83
CA ALA A 625 14.45 21.25 -10.95
C ALA A 625 15.34 21.01 -12.20
N GLY A 626 14.83 21.31 -13.41
CA GLY A 626 15.58 21.32 -14.69
C GLY A 626 15.36 20.12 -15.61
N SER A 627 15.76 20.22 -16.88
CA SER A 627 15.65 19.12 -17.87
C SER A 627 16.70 18.03 -17.62
N LEU A 628 16.30 16.76 -17.77
CA LEU A 628 17.20 15.61 -17.81
C LEU A 628 18.08 15.69 -19.07
N SER A 629 19.34 16.08 -18.90
CA SER A 629 20.36 16.04 -19.95
C SER A 629 21.70 15.61 -19.35
N LEU A 630 22.55 15.00 -20.18
CA LEU A 630 23.91 14.60 -19.79
C LEU A 630 24.75 15.81 -19.36
N ASP A 631 24.52 16.97 -19.98
CA ASP A 631 25.20 18.23 -19.66
C ASP A 631 24.87 18.73 -18.25
N ASN A 632 23.79 18.23 -17.64
CA ASN A 632 23.38 18.57 -16.27
C ASN A 632 23.80 17.50 -15.24
N CYS A 633 24.56 16.48 -15.65
CA CYS A 633 25.04 15.40 -14.77
C CYS A 633 26.48 15.67 -14.31
N HIS A 634 26.70 15.70 -13.00
CA HIS A 634 28.03 15.80 -12.40
C HIS A 634 28.84 14.52 -12.61
N PRO A 635 30.18 14.59 -12.64
CA PRO A 635 31.02 15.78 -12.45
C PRO A 635 31.33 16.54 -13.76
N PHE A 636 31.43 17.87 -13.66
CA PHE A 636 31.91 18.76 -14.72
C PHE A 636 33.43 18.77 -14.79
N THR A 637 34.01 19.07 -15.96
CA THR A 637 35.46 19.12 -16.14
C THR A 637 35.92 20.33 -16.92
N TYR A 638 37.14 20.79 -16.61
CA TYR A 638 37.87 21.77 -17.40
C TYR A 638 39.37 21.47 -17.32
N GLY A 639 39.95 21.00 -18.43
CA GLY A 639 41.34 20.55 -18.46
C GLY A 639 41.59 19.43 -17.46
N LYS A 640 42.38 19.71 -16.41
CA LYS A 640 42.72 18.74 -15.35
C LYS A 640 41.78 18.79 -14.16
N LEU A 641 40.89 19.78 -14.11
CA LEU A 641 39.99 20.06 -13.00
C LEU A 641 38.67 19.30 -13.20
N MET A 642 38.18 18.67 -12.15
CA MET A 642 36.86 18.04 -12.07
C MET A 642 36.06 18.74 -10.97
N VAL A 643 34.76 18.94 -11.12
CA VAL A 643 33.85 19.45 -10.07
C VAL A 643 32.54 18.69 -10.12
N GLY A 644 32.19 18.01 -9.04
CA GLY A 644 30.77 17.74 -8.75
C GLY A 644 30.24 18.75 -7.75
N SER A 645 29.06 18.50 -7.16
CA SER A 645 28.61 19.31 -6.02
C SER A 645 29.62 19.38 -4.85
N TYR A 646 30.75 18.62 -4.89
CA TYR A 646 31.80 18.56 -3.87
C TYR A 646 33.29 18.32 -4.34
N GLY A 647 33.83 18.90 -5.43
CA GLY A 647 35.30 19.20 -5.51
C GLY A 647 36.20 18.74 -6.71
N VAL A 648 37.52 19.11 -6.65
CA VAL A 648 38.59 19.18 -7.72
C VAL A 648 40.02 18.67 -7.32
N ARG A 649 40.86 18.20 -8.28
CA ARG A 649 42.33 17.81 -8.17
C ARG A 649 43.26 18.76 -8.94
N TYR A 650 44.58 18.96 -8.76
CA TYR A 650 45.71 18.22 -8.17
C TYR A 650 46.24 18.89 -6.91
N SER A 651 46.75 18.08 -5.98
CA SER A 651 46.94 18.38 -4.56
C SER A 651 45.56 18.54 -3.89
N LEU A 652 45.08 17.46 -3.26
CA LEU A 652 43.67 17.33 -2.90
C LEU A 652 43.25 18.50 -1.98
N LEU A 653 42.48 19.43 -2.52
CA LEU A 653 41.62 20.29 -1.75
C LEU A 653 40.24 19.66 -1.89
N LEU A 654 39.79 18.93 -0.88
CA LEU A 654 38.50 18.27 -0.91
C LEU A 654 37.44 19.29 -0.49
N LEU A 655 37.00 20.03 -1.49
CA LEU A 655 36.12 21.17 -1.40
C LEU A 655 34.74 20.81 -0.83
N THR A 656 34.62 20.86 0.49
CA THR A 656 33.32 20.98 1.15
C THR A 656 32.98 22.46 1.19
N LEU A 657 32.10 22.91 0.28
CA LEU A 657 31.48 24.23 0.28
C LEU A 657 30.51 24.32 1.45
N CYS A 658 31.07 24.46 2.64
CA CYS A 658 30.31 24.26 3.85
C CYS A 658 29.62 25.54 4.33
N LYS A 659 29.57 26.56 3.45
CA LYS A 659 28.66 27.69 3.53
C LYS A 659 28.25 28.12 2.14
N LEU A 660 27.06 27.71 1.75
CA LEU A 660 26.16 28.42 0.87
C LEU A 660 24.78 27.83 1.15
N LYS A 661 23.75 28.65 1.01
CA LYS A 661 22.34 28.33 1.24
C LYS A 661 21.89 27.14 0.38
N TRP A 662 22.12 25.91 0.83
CA TRP A 662 21.97 24.72 0.01
C TRP A 662 20.93 23.77 0.63
N ILE A 663 19.87 23.51 -0.15
CA ILE A 663 18.82 22.49 0.09
C ILE A 663 19.48 21.10 0.17
N PRO A 664 18.87 20.05 0.77
CA PRO A 664 19.54 18.78 1.08
C PRO A 664 20.10 18.01 -0.13
N ASP A 665 19.72 18.41 -1.36
CA ASP A 665 20.18 17.85 -2.63
C ASP A 665 21.38 18.60 -3.25
N GLY A 666 21.85 19.66 -2.59
CA GLY A 666 23.02 20.42 -2.99
C GLY A 666 22.80 21.42 -4.14
N GLY A 667 21.81 22.31 -4.00
CA GLY A 667 21.58 23.42 -4.94
C GLY A 667 21.50 24.78 -4.27
N ILE A 668 21.83 25.87 -4.98
CA ILE A 668 21.79 27.26 -4.49
C ILE A 668 20.32 27.70 -4.31
N ALA A 669 19.92 28.02 -3.08
CA ALA A 669 18.57 28.47 -2.76
C ALA A 669 18.15 29.69 -3.60
N GLN A 670 16.96 29.61 -4.19
CA GLN A 670 16.41 30.63 -5.10
C GLN A 670 17.33 30.95 -6.30
N TRP A 671 17.95 29.92 -6.89
CA TRP A 671 18.89 30.01 -8.03
C TRP A 671 18.44 30.97 -9.14
N GLU A 672 17.16 30.99 -9.49
CA GLU A 672 16.59 31.87 -10.53
C GLU A 672 16.87 33.37 -10.29
N ARG A 673 17.05 33.80 -9.02
CA ARG A 673 17.35 35.19 -8.66
C ARG A 673 18.85 35.50 -8.73
N ILE A 674 19.71 34.50 -8.56
CA ILE A 674 21.18 34.63 -8.53
C ILE A 674 21.77 34.44 -9.93
N LYS A 675 21.19 33.53 -10.74
CA LYS A 675 21.69 33.09 -12.05
C LYS A 675 22.11 34.24 -12.96
N ARG A 676 21.25 35.24 -13.15
CA ARG A 676 21.52 36.38 -14.04
C ARG A 676 22.63 37.30 -13.52
N ILE A 677 22.75 37.45 -12.20
CA ILE A 677 23.79 38.27 -11.58
C ILE A 677 25.15 37.61 -11.80
N LEU A 678 25.23 36.31 -11.56
CA LEU A 678 26.44 35.51 -11.76
C LEU A 678 26.87 35.48 -13.23
N GLN A 679 25.94 35.25 -14.17
CA GLN A 679 26.22 35.24 -15.61
C GLN A 679 26.84 36.55 -16.11
N LYS A 680 26.43 37.69 -15.54
CA LYS A 680 26.95 39.01 -15.91
C LYS A 680 28.39 39.25 -15.42
N ASP A 681 28.76 38.66 -14.28
CA ASP A 681 30.07 38.87 -13.64
C ASP A 681 31.15 37.89 -14.16
N LEU A 682 30.76 36.86 -14.91
CA LEU A 682 31.66 35.88 -15.49
C LEU A 682 32.44 36.45 -16.70
N PRO A 683 33.77 36.24 -16.77
CA PRO A 683 34.55 36.50 -17.98
C PRO A 683 34.12 35.61 -19.15
N ASP A 684 34.25 36.11 -20.40
CA ASP A 684 33.83 35.41 -21.62
C ASP A 684 34.36 33.97 -21.72
N PHE A 685 35.61 33.74 -21.32
CA PHE A 685 36.19 32.39 -21.37
C PHE A 685 35.46 31.42 -20.44
N ALA A 686 35.08 31.85 -19.23
CA ALA A 686 34.43 31.00 -18.23
C ALA A 686 32.94 30.82 -18.53
N PHE A 687 32.31 31.85 -19.11
CA PHE A 687 30.94 31.78 -19.61
C PHE A 687 30.80 30.74 -20.72
N ASN A 688 31.75 30.70 -21.66
CA ASN A 688 31.74 29.76 -22.79
C ASN A 688 32.06 28.30 -22.41
N VAL A 689 32.52 28.04 -21.18
CA VAL A 689 32.77 26.68 -20.67
C VAL A 689 31.49 26.00 -20.19
N VAL A 690 30.52 26.76 -19.70
CA VAL A 690 29.25 26.23 -19.18
C VAL A 690 28.37 25.79 -20.34
N GLN A 691 27.91 24.53 -20.32
CA GLN A 691 27.05 23.93 -21.34
C GLN A 691 25.62 23.70 -20.83
N GLY A 692 25.46 23.36 -19.55
CA GLY A 692 24.17 23.13 -18.91
C GLY A 692 23.61 24.34 -18.16
N ASN A 693 22.57 24.09 -17.36
CA ASN A 693 21.78 25.14 -16.68
C ASN A 693 21.80 25.04 -15.15
N THR A 694 22.59 24.12 -14.60
CA THR A 694 22.64 23.85 -13.16
C THR A 694 23.45 24.90 -12.41
N ASP A 695 22.96 25.30 -11.24
CA ASP A 695 23.66 26.16 -10.29
C ASP A 695 25.12 25.73 -10.03
N SER A 696 25.36 24.43 -9.88
CA SER A 696 26.68 23.84 -9.64
C SER A 696 27.67 24.01 -10.79
N GLU A 697 27.21 24.00 -12.05
CA GLU A 697 28.07 24.21 -13.22
C GLU A 697 28.41 25.70 -13.40
N TRP A 698 27.44 26.57 -13.16
CA TRP A 698 27.66 28.02 -13.12
C TRP A 698 28.59 28.42 -11.97
N ALA A 699 28.50 27.76 -10.81
CA ALA A 699 29.45 27.91 -9.71
C ALA A 699 30.86 27.40 -10.09
N PHE A 700 30.96 26.35 -10.91
CA PHE A 700 32.24 25.89 -11.45
C PHE A 700 32.88 26.89 -12.41
N GLY A 701 32.09 27.49 -13.32
CA GLY A 701 32.55 28.59 -14.17
C GLY A 701 33.08 29.78 -13.34
N LEU A 702 32.40 30.11 -12.23
CA LEU A 702 32.85 31.15 -11.31
C LEU A 702 34.18 30.77 -10.64
N PHE A 703 34.34 29.52 -10.21
CA PHE A 703 35.61 29.03 -9.68
C PHE A 703 36.76 29.13 -10.68
N LEU A 704 36.53 28.76 -11.94
CA LEU A 704 37.56 28.90 -12.99
C LEU A 704 37.99 30.36 -13.18
N SER A 705 37.07 31.32 -13.01
CA SER A 705 37.38 32.76 -13.08
C SER A 705 38.27 33.27 -11.94
N LYS A 706 38.28 32.57 -10.78
CA LYS A 706 39.09 32.96 -9.60
C LYS A 706 40.47 32.31 -9.59
N LEU A 707 40.77 31.43 -10.56
CA LEU A 707 42.11 30.86 -10.71
C LEU A 707 43.06 31.86 -11.39
N PRO A 708 44.32 32.01 -10.92
CA PRO A 708 45.30 32.88 -11.57
C PRO A 708 45.62 32.49 -13.02
N ASP A 709 45.65 31.18 -13.30
CA ASP A 709 45.75 30.61 -14.64
C ASP A 709 44.98 29.28 -14.66
N PRO A 710 43.81 29.20 -15.30
CA PRO A 710 43.00 27.98 -15.36
C PRO A 710 43.64 26.90 -16.26
N ASN A 711 44.64 27.23 -17.08
CA ASN A 711 45.38 26.30 -17.94
C ASN A 711 46.73 25.86 -17.35
N ALA A 712 47.02 26.22 -16.08
CA ALA A 712 48.28 25.88 -15.45
C ALA A 712 48.55 24.37 -15.42
N ARG A 713 49.83 23.98 -15.58
CA ARG A 713 50.23 22.56 -15.62
C ARG A 713 50.08 21.86 -14.26
N THR A 714 50.22 22.59 -13.16
CA THR A 714 50.09 22.09 -11.78
C THR A 714 49.47 23.17 -10.89
N PHE A 715 48.69 22.74 -9.88
CA PHE A 715 48.12 23.62 -8.86
C PHE A 715 48.63 23.18 -7.49
N THR A 716 48.90 24.13 -6.60
CA THR A 716 49.19 23.86 -5.19
C THR A 716 47.89 23.91 -4.38
N PRO A 717 47.80 23.24 -3.20
CA PRO A 717 46.56 23.20 -2.42
C PRO A 717 46.14 24.62 -2.03
N ASP A 718 47.11 25.49 -1.75
CA ASP A 718 46.88 26.86 -1.38
C ASP A 718 46.25 27.71 -2.48
N ILE A 719 46.59 27.47 -3.76
CA ILE A 719 45.99 28.18 -4.89
C ILE A 719 44.53 27.77 -5.07
N LEU A 720 44.26 26.46 -5.09
CA LEU A 720 42.89 25.95 -5.17
C LEU A 720 42.04 26.41 -3.97
N ARG A 721 42.65 26.48 -2.78
CA ARG A 721 42.00 26.96 -1.55
C ARG A 721 41.53 28.38 -1.70
N ARG A 722 42.42 29.29 -2.11
CA ARG A 722 42.11 30.71 -2.24
C ARG A 722 41.04 30.94 -3.29
N ALA A 723 41.20 30.35 -4.48
CA ALA A 723 40.21 30.46 -5.55
C ALA A 723 38.82 30.02 -5.10
N MET A 724 38.71 28.96 -4.27
CA MET A 724 37.41 28.57 -3.74
C MET A 724 36.88 29.55 -2.68
N LEU A 725 37.70 29.97 -1.72
CA LEU A 725 37.25 30.93 -0.71
C LEU A 725 36.71 32.21 -1.37
N ASP A 726 37.34 32.64 -2.46
CA ASP A 726 36.90 33.79 -3.26
C ASP A 726 35.59 33.50 -4.02
N THR A 727 35.39 32.28 -4.53
CA THR A 727 34.11 31.83 -5.11
C THR A 727 32.98 31.84 -4.08
N ILE A 728 33.23 31.30 -2.88
CA ILE A 728 32.27 31.27 -1.77
C ILE A 728 31.88 32.69 -1.36
N ALA A 729 32.86 33.58 -1.22
CA ALA A 729 32.63 34.98 -0.90
C ALA A 729 31.72 35.63 -1.95
N SER A 730 32.05 35.47 -3.25
CA SER A 730 31.28 36.04 -4.36
C SER A 730 29.83 35.52 -4.39
N LEU A 731 29.61 34.22 -4.18
CA LEU A 731 28.27 33.63 -4.15
C LEU A 731 27.45 34.11 -2.94
N ASN A 732 28.09 34.30 -1.78
CA ASN A 732 27.43 34.88 -0.61
C ASN A 732 27.03 36.34 -0.85
N ASP A 733 27.89 37.13 -1.49
CA ASP A 733 27.60 38.51 -1.87
C ASP A 733 26.42 38.57 -2.86
N PHE A 734 26.36 37.67 -3.85
CA PHE A 734 25.22 37.57 -4.76
C PHE A 734 23.93 37.16 -4.05
N ALA A 735 24.00 36.23 -3.10
CA ALA A 735 22.85 35.80 -2.32
C ALA A 735 22.32 36.89 -1.37
N GLU A 736 23.21 37.75 -0.85
CA GLU A 736 22.86 38.92 -0.05
C GLU A 736 22.25 40.03 -0.92
N ALA A 737 22.82 40.30 -2.09
CA ALA A 737 22.26 41.23 -3.08
C ALA A 737 20.89 40.79 -3.62
N ALA A 738 20.64 39.48 -3.73
CA ALA A 738 19.36 38.92 -4.17
C ALA A 738 18.33 38.78 -3.04
N GLY A 739 18.69 39.08 -1.78
CA GLY A 739 17.78 39.04 -0.63
C GLY A 739 17.30 37.63 -0.26
N VAL A 740 18.12 36.60 -0.46
CA VAL A 740 17.78 35.20 -0.10
C VAL A 740 17.90 35.03 1.41
N THR A 741 16.98 34.34 2.10
CA THR A 741 16.95 34.22 3.59
C THR A 741 17.02 32.80 4.15
N GLU A 742 16.97 31.78 3.30
CA GLU A 742 17.03 30.36 3.70
C GLU A 742 18.48 29.92 3.90
N ASP A 743 18.78 29.14 4.93
CA ASP A 743 20.12 28.60 5.20
C ASP A 743 19.98 27.13 5.62
N GLU A 744 20.48 26.23 4.79
CA GLU A 744 20.53 24.80 5.06
C GLU A 744 21.97 24.33 4.82
N ALA A 745 22.47 23.49 5.73
CA ALA A 745 23.84 22.98 5.70
C ALA A 745 23.82 21.47 5.46
N ALA A 746 24.56 21.03 4.44
CA ALA A 746 24.83 19.61 4.23
C ALA A 746 25.84 19.10 5.27
N SER A 747 25.52 17.96 5.90
CA SER A 747 26.48 17.19 6.70
C SER A 747 27.27 16.25 5.80
N LEU A 748 28.61 16.22 5.91
CA LEU A 748 29.45 15.22 5.27
C LEU A 748 30.14 14.36 6.33
N TRP A 749 30.51 13.14 5.94
CA TRP A 749 31.22 12.19 6.78
C TRP A 749 32.50 11.73 6.08
N PHE A 750 33.55 11.47 6.86
CA PHE A 750 34.77 10.87 6.35
C PHE A 750 35.19 9.64 7.16
N SER A 751 35.85 8.70 6.50
CA SER A 751 36.50 7.55 7.11
C SER A 751 37.89 7.38 6.52
N SER A 752 38.86 6.99 7.35
CA SER A 752 40.23 6.71 6.92
C SER A 752 40.65 5.32 7.40
N GLY A 753 41.41 4.61 6.58
CA GLY A 753 42.00 3.33 6.97
C GLY A 753 42.99 2.76 5.96
N THR A 754 43.31 1.48 6.14
CA THR A 754 44.23 0.72 5.29
C THR A 754 43.55 0.10 4.08
N THR A 755 42.36 -0.47 4.26
CA THR A 755 41.58 -1.11 3.18
C THR A 755 40.09 -0.98 3.42
N PHE A 756 39.32 -0.64 2.40
CA PHE A 756 37.86 -0.72 2.42
C PHE A 756 37.45 -1.93 1.59
N SER A 757 36.95 -2.97 2.23
CA SER A 757 36.61 -4.24 1.57
C SER A 757 35.30 -4.78 2.10
N GLU A 758 34.64 -5.57 1.25
CA GLU A 758 33.53 -6.41 1.68
C GLU A 758 34.03 -7.44 2.69
N ASP A 759 33.27 -7.63 3.77
CA ASP A 759 33.53 -8.64 4.79
C ASP A 759 33.34 -10.05 4.22
N ALA A 760 34.06 -11.02 4.76
CA ALA A 760 34.21 -12.36 4.19
C ALA A 760 32.91 -13.19 4.14
N GLU A 761 31.87 -12.79 4.89
CA GLU A 761 30.55 -13.46 4.94
C GLU A 761 29.51 -12.84 4.00
N GLY A 762 29.88 -11.82 3.21
CA GLY A 762 29.10 -11.30 2.07
C GLY A 762 27.98 -10.32 2.44
N GLY A 763 28.08 -9.08 1.96
CA GLY A 763 27.03 -8.06 2.03
C GLY A 763 27.30 -6.86 2.93
N HIS A 764 28.40 -6.85 3.70
CA HIS A 764 28.78 -5.73 4.56
C HIS A 764 30.16 -5.20 4.19
N TYR A 765 30.28 -3.89 3.97
CA TYR A 765 31.59 -3.24 3.75
C TYR A 765 32.11 -2.68 5.07
N ARG A 766 33.43 -2.74 5.29
CA ARG A 766 34.09 -2.18 6.47
C ARG A 766 35.40 -1.48 6.10
N MET A 767 35.72 -0.41 6.84
CA MET A 767 37.04 0.21 6.81
C MET A 767 37.98 -0.53 7.77
N SER A 768 38.96 -1.25 7.25
CA SER A 768 40.00 -1.88 8.07
C SER A 768 41.10 -0.89 8.41
N LYS A 769 41.59 -0.92 9.66
CA LYS A 769 42.71 -0.12 10.18
C LYS A 769 43.80 -1.06 10.71
N ALA A 770 44.51 -1.71 9.79
CA ALA A 770 45.50 -2.73 10.16
C ALA A 770 46.81 -2.14 10.70
N ASP A 771 47.16 -0.90 10.37
CA ASP A 771 48.35 -0.21 10.82
C ASP A 771 48.09 1.29 11.14
N LYS A 772 49.13 2.02 11.57
CA LYS A 772 49.05 3.48 11.83
C LYS A 772 49.08 4.33 10.54
N ARG A 773 49.14 3.73 9.36
CA ARG A 773 49.26 4.45 8.08
C ARG A 773 47.90 4.48 7.39
N GLU A 774 47.52 5.65 6.92
CA GLU A 774 46.27 5.84 6.18
C GLU A 774 46.56 5.66 4.69
N ASN A 775 45.99 4.61 4.07
CA ASN A 775 46.15 4.32 2.64
C ASN A 775 44.90 4.68 1.83
N ILE A 776 43.76 4.83 2.49
CA ILE A 776 42.47 5.18 1.87
C ILE A 776 41.77 6.22 2.75
N ILE A 777 41.23 7.26 2.10
CA ILE A 777 40.30 8.19 2.73
C ILE A 777 39.02 8.21 1.88
N MET A 778 37.89 7.96 2.53
CA MET A 778 36.56 8.01 1.92
C MET A 778 35.77 9.17 2.49
N ILE A 779 35.08 9.91 1.62
CA ILE A 779 34.18 10.99 2.00
C ILE A 779 32.84 10.73 1.33
N ALA A 780 31.78 10.81 2.11
CA ALA A 780 30.42 10.54 1.68
C ALA A 780 29.45 11.53 2.32
N SER A 781 28.29 11.73 1.69
CA SER A 781 27.19 12.52 2.26
C SER A 781 26.64 11.91 3.55
N GLU A 782 26.82 10.60 3.73
CA GLU A 782 26.40 9.83 4.90
C GLU A 782 27.30 8.60 5.12
N PRO A 783 27.35 8.04 6.34
CA PRO A 783 28.13 6.83 6.60
C PRO A 783 27.70 5.65 5.73
N LEU A 784 28.61 5.09 4.93
CA LEU A 784 28.31 3.99 3.99
C LEU A 784 28.30 2.59 4.65
N THR A 785 28.62 2.51 5.94
CA THR A 785 28.73 1.24 6.69
C THR A 785 27.91 1.29 7.97
N PHE A 786 27.49 0.12 8.48
CA PHE A 786 26.69 0.00 9.69
C PHE A 786 27.45 0.44 10.96
N GLU A 787 28.78 0.47 10.92
CA GLU A 787 29.64 0.88 12.03
C GLU A 787 29.84 2.39 12.04
N ARG A 788 28.95 3.09 12.76
CA ARG A 788 29.04 4.55 12.95
C ARG A 788 30.37 5.02 13.56
N ALA A 789 31.09 4.15 14.28
CA ALA A 789 32.40 4.46 14.88
C ALA A 789 33.53 4.63 13.84
N ASP A 790 33.35 4.11 12.63
CA ASP A 790 34.35 4.22 11.56
C ASP A 790 34.28 5.54 10.81
N TRP A 791 33.20 6.30 10.98
CA TRP A 791 32.94 7.55 10.27
C TRP A 791 32.97 8.73 11.24
N MET A 792 33.69 9.78 10.85
CA MET A 792 33.77 11.04 11.56
C MET A 792 33.02 12.11 10.78
N GLU A 793 32.22 12.90 11.47
CA GLU A 793 31.50 14.02 10.88
C GLU A 793 32.47 15.15 10.50
N ILE A 794 32.34 15.67 9.29
CA ILE A 794 32.96 16.92 8.86
C ILE A 794 32.04 18.04 9.31
N LYS A 795 32.51 18.88 10.23
CA LYS A 795 31.71 19.97 10.78
C LYS A 795 31.27 20.93 9.68
N THR A 796 30.04 21.43 9.80
CA THR A 796 29.54 22.47 8.90
C THR A 796 30.50 23.66 8.86
N ASN A 797 30.59 24.36 7.73
CA ASN A 797 31.49 25.50 7.52
C ASN A 797 33.00 25.16 7.60
N THR A 798 33.35 23.94 7.23
CA THR A 798 34.73 23.46 7.15
C THR A 798 35.10 23.09 5.72
N LEU A 799 36.23 23.60 5.24
CA LEU A 799 36.89 23.14 4.02
C LEU A 799 37.80 21.96 4.35
N VAL A 800 37.66 20.85 3.62
CA VAL A 800 38.54 19.69 3.77
C VAL A 800 39.67 19.76 2.73
N VAL A 801 40.89 19.37 3.13
CA VAL A 801 42.06 19.33 2.24
C VAL A 801 42.78 18.04 2.51
N ILE A 802 42.89 17.16 1.52
CA ILE A 802 43.69 15.94 1.68
C ILE A 802 45.03 16.16 0.98
N THR A 803 46.14 16.03 1.68
CA THR A 803 47.44 16.21 1.02
C THR A 803 47.82 14.96 0.21
N PRO A 804 48.77 15.04 -0.75
CA PRO A 804 49.32 13.85 -1.42
C PRO A 804 49.93 12.79 -0.48
N ARG A 805 50.13 13.13 0.81
CA ARG A 805 50.58 12.22 1.86
C ARG A 805 49.42 11.62 2.68
N PHE A 806 48.19 11.69 2.19
CA PHE A 806 46.97 11.23 2.88
C PHE A 806 46.70 11.91 4.24
N ASN A 807 47.19 13.14 4.45
CA ASN A 807 46.76 13.93 5.61
C ASN A 807 45.45 14.64 5.29
N LEU A 808 44.41 14.44 6.09
CA LEU A 808 43.15 15.18 6.02
C LEU A 808 43.22 16.40 6.94
N LEU A 809 43.13 17.60 6.36
CA LEU A 809 43.09 18.88 7.05
C LEU A 809 41.67 19.42 7.01
N GLN A 810 41.11 19.74 8.17
CA GLN A 810 39.84 20.43 8.32
C GLN A 810 40.13 21.91 8.61
N ILE A 811 39.79 22.79 7.68
CA ILE A 811 40.06 24.23 7.76
C ILE A 811 38.71 24.96 7.89
N PRO A 812 38.44 25.65 9.01
CA PRO A 812 37.20 26.40 9.15
C PRO A 812 37.14 27.56 8.14
N ILE A 813 35.99 27.75 7.50
CA ILE A 813 35.71 28.91 6.65
C ILE A 813 35.38 30.08 7.57
N VAL A 814 36.25 31.09 7.58
CA VAL A 814 36.08 32.29 8.41
C VAL A 814 35.22 33.30 7.67
N ASP A 815 34.07 33.62 8.25
CA ASP A 815 33.07 34.54 7.69
C ASP A 815 32.50 35.44 8.80
N LYS A 816 31.53 36.31 8.46
CA LYS A 816 30.90 37.27 9.40
C LYS A 816 30.21 36.65 10.64
N PHE A 817 30.04 35.33 10.69
CA PHE A 817 29.48 34.57 11.81
C PHE A 817 30.52 33.74 12.58
N SER A 818 31.82 33.94 12.32
CA SER A 818 32.93 33.33 13.07
C SER A 818 33.33 34.21 14.26
N ALA A 819 33.31 33.66 15.49
CA ALA A 819 33.75 34.38 16.70
C ALA A 819 35.26 34.22 16.95
N GLN A 820 35.85 35.05 17.83
CA GLN A 820 37.27 34.98 18.17
C GLN A 820 37.64 33.59 18.74
N GLY A 821 38.54 32.87 18.06
CA GLY A 821 39.07 31.57 18.49
C GLY A 821 38.64 30.34 17.66
N ASN A 822 38.11 30.50 16.44
CA ASN A 822 37.63 29.40 15.57
C ASN A 822 36.49 28.55 16.19
N VAL A 823 35.83 29.08 17.22
CA VAL A 823 34.61 28.51 17.80
C VAL A 823 33.43 29.30 17.25
N ARG A 824 32.48 28.63 16.60
CA ARG A 824 31.23 29.28 16.15
C ARG A 824 30.39 29.66 17.37
N ALA A 825 29.70 30.79 17.30
CA ALA A 825 28.79 31.22 18.36
C ALA A 825 27.71 30.14 18.59
N SER A 826 27.82 29.43 19.71
CA SER A 826 26.91 28.36 20.13
C SER A 826 25.48 28.85 20.34
N GLU A 827 25.31 30.14 20.61
CA GLU A 827 24.00 30.79 20.73
C GLU A 827 23.14 30.57 19.49
N PHE A 828 23.69 30.63 18.27
CA PHE A 828 22.91 30.46 17.04
C PHE A 828 22.42 29.02 16.81
N ALA A 829 23.23 28.01 17.17
CA ALA A 829 22.85 26.60 17.04
C ALA A 829 21.86 26.15 18.14
N GLN A 830 21.89 26.82 19.28
CA GLN A 830 20.98 26.62 20.41
C GLN A 830 19.65 27.34 20.20
N GLU A 831 19.65 28.54 19.58
CA GLU A 831 18.43 29.24 19.11
C GLU A 831 17.69 28.47 18.01
N LYS A 832 18.40 27.56 17.31
CA LYS A 832 17.86 26.72 16.23
C LYS A 832 17.71 25.24 16.58
N GLY A 833 18.05 24.84 17.81
CA GLY A 833 17.58 23.58 18.42
C GLY A 833 18.37 22.28 18.12
N PHE A 834 19.66 22.33 17.79
CA PHE A 834 20.35 21.18 17.17
C PHE A 834 21.15 20.21 18.08
N LEU A 835 21.04 20.22 19.42
CA LEU A 835 21.87 19.32 20.28
C LEU A 835 21.15 18.73 21.52
N HIS A 836 20.95 17.39 21.61
CA HIS A 836 20.86 16.58 22.86
C HIS A 836 21.07 15.04 22.65
N PRO A 837 21.44 14.22 23.70
CA PRO A 837 22.15 12.91 23.59
C PRO A 837 21.33 11.62 23.89
N LEU A 838 21.82 10.41 23.50
CA LEU A 838 21.15 9.07 23.57
C LEU A 838 21.95 7.94 24.28
N PRO A 839 21.30 6.96 24.99
CA PRO A 839 21.94 5.70 25.45
C PRO A 839 21.20 4.34 25.16
N MET A 840 22.02 3.29 24.88
CA MET A 840 22.03 1.86 25.32
C MET A 840 20.77 0.95 25.31
N HIS A 841 20.41 0.34 24.17
CA HIS A 841 19.62 -0.93 24.14
C HIS A 841 20.02 -1.93 23.02
N SER A 842 21.04 -1.64 22.21
CA SER A 842 21.40 -2.41 20.99
C SER A 842 22.09 -3.77 21.23
N PHE A 843 22.41 -4.12 22.47
CA PHE A 843 23.24 -5.30 22.78
C PHE A 843 22.47 -6.64 22.70
N LEU A 844 21.15 -6.63 22.91
CA LEU A 844 20.36 -7.86 22.99
C LEU A 844 20.03 -8.44 21.59
N LEU A 845 20.01 -7.61 20.55
CA LEU A 845 19.58 -7.96 19.19
C LEU A 845 20.69 -8.65 18.36
N LEU A 846 21.94 -8.43 18.71
CA LEU A 846 23.11 -9.00 18.02
C LEU A 846 23.26 -10.51 18.26
N VAL A 847 22.73 -11.01 19.37
CA VAL A 847 22.89 -12.42 19.80
C VAL A 847 22.03 -13.37 18.97
N CYS A 848 20.91 -12.90 18.41
CA CYS A 848 19.98 -13.74 17.66
C CYS A 848 20.37 -13.94 16.17
N PHE A 849 21.11 -13.01 15.55
CA PHE A 849 21.45 -13.06 14.12
C PHE A 849 22.55 -14.07 13.79
N ASN A 850 23.47 -14.35 14.72
CA ASN A 850 24.60 -15.26 14.48
C ASN A 850 24.22 -16.75 14.41
N ILE A 851 22.97 -17.13 14.67
CA ILE A 851 22.55 -18.55 14.72
C ILE A 851 22.15 -19.08 13.32
N PHE A 852 21.90 -18.22 12.32
CA PHE A 852 21.32 -18.62 11.01
C PHE A 852 22.18 -18.33 9.75
N ALA A 853 23.43 -17.90 9.86
CA ALA A 853 24.32 -17.60 8.73
C ALA A 853 25.41 -18.68 8.53
N GLY A 854 25.17 -19.69 7.68
CA GLY A 854 26.15 -20.74 7.35
C GLY A 854 26.40 -20.92 5.84
N PRO A 855 27.61 -21.33 5.39
CA PRO A 855 28.03 -21.32 3.98
C PRO A 855 27.52 -22.49 3.10
N VAL A 856 27.34 -22.25 1.78
CA VAL A 856 26.91 -23.19 0.73
C VAL A 856 28.10 -23.85 0.00
N SER A 857 27.96 -25.11 -0.46
CA SER A 857 29.05 -25.96 -0.97
C SER A 857 29.73 -25.46 -2.28
N PRO A 858 31.08 -25.44 -2.37
CA PRO A 858 31.86 -25.03 -3.55
C PRO A 858 31.62 -25.84 -4.83
N PHE A 859 31.20 -27.10 -4.72
CA PHE A 859 30.97 -27.99 -5.86
C PHE A 859 29.87 -27.47 -6.80
N LEU A 860 28.83 -26.85 -6.24
CA LEU A 860 27.72 -26.28 -7.00
C LEU A 860 28.14 -25.09 -7.87
N LEU A 861 29.10 -24.30 -7.41
CA LEU A 861 29.62 -23.14 -8.16
C LEU A 861 30.45 -23.57 -9.37
N THR A 862 31.30 -24.59 -9.23
CA THR A 862 32.14 -25.09 -10.33
C THR A 862 31.32 -25.79 -11.42
N ALA A 863 30.28 -26.52 -11.05
CA ALA A 863 29.38 -27.19 -12.01
C ALA A 863 28.65 -26.18 -12.93
N ALA A 864 28.27 -25.02 -12.38
CA ALA A 864 27.57 -23.97 -13.14
C ALA A 864 28.44 -23.31 -14.22
N ASP A 865 29.72 -23.04 -13.94
CA ASP A 865 30.65 -22.40 -14.91
C ASP A 865 30.96 -23.30 -16.12
N VAL A 866 31.15 -24.60 -15.87
CA VAL A 866 31.39 -25.59 -16.95
C VAL A 866 30.19 -25.69 -17.89
N TRP A 867 28.97 -25.68 -17.34
CA TRP A 867 27.73 -25.73 -18.11
C TRP A 867 27.57 -24.51 -19.04
N GLY A 868 27.91 -23.31 -18.56
CA GLY A 868 27.85 -22.08 -19.37
C GLY A 868 28.72 -22.10 -20.63
N LYS A 869 29.94 -22.66 -20.54
CA LYS A 869 30.88 -22.72 -21.69
C LYS A 869 30.43 -23.69 -22.77
N ILE A 870 29.83 -24.82 -22.39
CA ILE A 870 29.30 -25.83 -23.33
C ILE A 870 28.15 -25.25 -24.16
N LEU A 871 27.30 -24.43 -23.54
CA LEU A 871 26.15 -23.81 -24.19
C LEU A 871 26.57 -22.73 -25.21
N ALA A 872 27.61 -21.95 -24.93
CA ALA A 872 28.08 -20.92 -25.86
C ALA A 872 28.64 -21.51 -27.17
N LEU A 873 29.34 -22.65 -27.11
CA LEU A 873 29.92 -23.32 -28.28
C LEU A 873 28.85 -23.94 -29.20
N SER A 874 27.69 -24.32 -28.66
CA SER A 874 26.61 -25.01 -29.38
C SER A 874 25.60 -24.07 -30.06
N GLY A 875 25.75 -22.74 -29.91
CA GLY A 875 24.80 -21.75 -30.42
C GLY A 875 24.45 -21.81 -31.92
N PRO A 876 25.42 -21.94 -32.86
CA PRO A 876 25.13 -22.02 -34.29
C PRO A 876 24.25 -23.21 -34.69
N LEU A 877 24.40 -24.36 -34.01
CA LEU A 877 23.60 -25.56 -34.25
C LEU A 877 22.13 -25.34 -33.86
N PHE A 878 21.88 -24.68 -32.73
CA PHE A 878 20.52 -24.34 -32.28
C PHE A 878 19.81 -23.39 -33.24
N ILE A 879 20.55 -22.47 -33.88
CA ILE A 879 20.00 -21.51 -34.83
C ILE A 879 19.57 -22.21 -36.12
N LEU A 880 20.37 -23.14 -36.65
CA LEU A 880 20.01 -23.91 -37.84
C LEU A 880 18.79 -24.81 -37.60
N LEU A 881 18.72 -25.45 -36.43
CA LEU A 881 17.57 -26.28 -36.03
C LEU A 881 16.29 -25.47 -35.89
N GLU A 882 16.37 -24.22 -35.42
CA GLU A 882 15.24 -23.29 -35.34
C GLU A 882 14.66 -22.99 -36.74
N GLY A 883 15.52 -22.77 -37.74
CA GLY A 883 15.10 -22.51 -39.13
C GLY A 883 14.41 -23.71 -39.78
N VAL A 884 15.03 -24.89 -39.67
CA VAL A 884 14.46 -26.14 -40.20
C VAL A 884 13.12 -26.47 -39.54
N SER A 885 13.03 -26.32 -38.21
CA SER A 885 11.79 -26.59 -37.48
C SER A 885 10.67 -25.61 -37.85
N SER A 886 11.01 -24.33 -38.07
CA SER A 886 10.04 -23.31 -38.49
C SER A 886 9.49 -23.59 -39.88
N LEU A 887 10.36 -23.98 -40.82
CA LEU A 887 9.95 -24.34 -42.19
C LEU A 887 8.99 -25.55 -42.21
N LEU A 888 9.30 -26.60 -41.44
CA LEU A 888 8.45 -27.80 -41.34
C LEU A 888 7.05 -27.48 -40.80
N VAL A 889 6.94 -26.61 -39.80
CA VAL A 889 5.65 -26.20 -39.23
C VAL A 889 4.83 -25.42 -40.26
N VAL A 890 5.46 -24.49 -40.99
CA VAL A 890 4.79 -23.70 -42.04
C VAL A 890 4.29 -24.60 -43.17
N GLN A 891 5.09 -25.58 -43.61
CA GLN A 891 4.71 -26.54 -44.65
C GLN A 891 3.53 -27.44 -44.21
N LYS A 892 3.56 -27.97 -42.98
CA LYS A 892 2.45 -28.78 -42.49
C LYS A 892 1.16 -27.97 -42.34
N ALA A 893 1.26 -26.71 -41.91
CA ALA A 893 0.11 -25.80 -41.87
C ALA A 893 -0.47 -25.55 -43.27
N GLY A 894 0.39 -25.43 -44.28
CA GLY A 894 0.00 -25.37 -45.69
C GLY A 894 -0.76 -26.62 -46.17
N HIS A 895 -0.26 -27.81 -45.84
CA HIS A 895 -0.90 -29.07 -46.20
C HIS A 895 -2.29 -29.22 -45.55
N ILE A 896 -2.39 -28.96 -44.24
CA ILE A 896 -3.65 -29.02 -43.50
C ILE A 896 -4.65 -27.99 -44.07
N ALA A 897 -4.19 -26.81 -44.47
CA ALA A 897 -5.05 -25.83 -45.11
C ALA A 897 -5.62 -26.33 -46.44
N LYS A 898 -4.85 -27.08 -47.25
CA LYS A 898 -5.36 -27.71 -48.48
C LYS A 898 -6.46 -28.74 -48.18
N GLU A 899 -6.28 -29.56 -47.13
CA GLU A 899 -7.31 -30.52 -46.67
C GLU A 899 -8.58 -29.82 -46.18
N LEU A 900 -8.45 -28.80 -45.34
CA LEU A 900 -9.59 -28.06 -44.79
C LEU A 900 -10.38 -27.28 -45.85
N VAL A 901 -9.71 -26.78 -46.89
CA VAL A 901 -10.38 -26.15 -48.03
C VAL A 901 -11.24 -27.16 -48.80
N ALA A 902 -10.86 -28.44 -48.83
CA ALA A 902 -11.67 -29.49 -49.45
C ALA A 902 -12.91 -29.86 -48.62
N GLU A 903 -12.92 -29.58 -47.31
CA GLU A 903 -14.05 -29.90 -46.42
C GLU A 903 -15.20 -28.89 -46.46
N GLY A 904 -14.98 -27.64 -46.89
CA GLY A 904 -16.07 -26.67 -47.08
C GLY A 904 -15.67 -25.22 -47.35
N GLU A 905 -16.52 -24.49 -48.07
CA GLU A 905 -16.31 -23.09 -48.48
C GLU A 905 -16.10 -22.12 -47.29
N SER A 906 -16.66 -22.43 -46.12
CA SER A 906 -16.47 -21.65 -44.90
C SER A 906 -15.01 -21.66 -44.43
N TYR A 907 -14.30 -22.80 -44.56
CA TYR A 907 -12.89 -22.89 -44.21
C TYR A 907 -12.03 -22.14 -45.22
N GLN A 908 -12.40 -22.15 -46.50
CA GLN A 908 -11.72 -21.38 -47.54
C GLN A 908 -11.78 -19.87 -47.26
N LEU A 909 -12.96 -19.34 -46.90
CA LEU A 909 -13.10 -17.93 -46.55
C LEU A 909 -12.33 -17.58 -45.27
N ALA A 910 -12.40 -18.43 -44.23
CA ALA A 910 -11.70 -18.21 -42.98
C ALA A 910 -10.17 -18.21 -43.15
N LEU A 911 -9.63 -19.15 -43.94
CA LEU A 911 -8.21 -19.21 -44.26
C LEU A 911 -7.76 -18.01 -45.10
N LEU A 912 -8.59 -17.53 -46.03
CA LEU A 912 -8.25 -16.36 -46.85
C LEU A 912 -8.21 -15.07 -46.02
N VAL A 913 -9.15 -14.90 -45.09
CA VAL A 913 -9.15 -13.79 -44.13
C VAL A 913 -7.95 -13.89 -43.17
N GLY A 914 -7.67 -15.07 -42.62
CA GLY A 914 -6.55 -15.30 -41.72
C GLY A 914 -5.19 -15.04 -42.39
N THR A 915 -5.02 -15.46 -43.64
CA THR A 915 -3.79 -15.19 -44.40
C THR A 915 -3.63 -13.72 -44.75
N ALA A 916 -4.70 -13.02 -45.13
CA ALA A 916 -4.66 -11.58 -45.38
C ALA A 916 -4.25 -10.79 -44.12
N VAL A 917 -4.81 -11.13 -42.95
CA VAL A 917 -4.42 -10.52 -41.67
C VAL A 917 -2.95 -10.81 -41.36
N THR A 918 -2.49 -12.03 -41.63
CA THR A 918 -1.09 -12.44 -41.39
C THR A 918 -0.13 -11.65 -42.27
N TYR A 919 -0.42 -11.48 -43.57
CA TYR A 919 0.38 -10.65 -44.47
C TYR A 919 0.47 -9.19 -44.01
N VAL A 920 -0.69 -8.57 -43.70
CA VAL A 920 -0.74 -7.17 -43.27
C VAL A 920 0.04 -6.97 -41.97
N SER A 921 -0.10 -7.89 -41.03
CA SER A 921 0.61 -7.85 -39.75
C SER A 921 2.13 -8.00 -39.95
N ALA A 922 2.56 -8.94 -40.80
CA ALA A 922 3.97 -9.15 -41.09
C ALA A 922 4.61 -7.94 -41.80
N PHE A 923 3.93 -7.34 -42.78
CA PHE A 923 4.41 -6.12 -43.45
C PHE A 923 4.49 -4.93 -42.50
N TRP A 924 3.47 -4.72 -41.67
CA TRP A 924 3.48 -3.67 -40.66
C TRP A 924 4.66 -3.86 -39.69
N TRP A 925 4.90 -5.09 -39.22
CA TRP A 925 5.99 -5.39 -38.30
C TRP A 925 7.38 -5.15 -38.92
N ILE A 926 7.55 -5.45 -40.21
CA ILE A 926 8.79 -5.16 -40.95
C ILE A 926 9.03 -3.64 -41.07
N VAL A 927 7.99 -2.86 -41.38
CA VAL A 927 8.08 -1.39 -41.51
C VAL A 927 8.47 -0.75 -40.18
N VAL A 928 7.82 -1.17 -39.09
CA VAL A 928 8.11 -0.65 -37.75
C VAL A 928 9.52 -1.02 -37.29
N SER A 929 10.00 -2.20 -37.67
CA SER A 929 11.34 -2.68 -37.31
C SER A 929 12.45 -2.17 -38.24
N TYR A 930 12.11 -1.48 -39.33
CA TYR A 930 13.04 -1.09 -40.38
C TYR A 930 14.17 -0.19 -39.85
N SER A 931 13.82 0.88 -39.12
CA SER A 931 14.81 1.86 -38.62
C SER A 931 15.85 1.24 -37.69
N ALA A 932 15.45 0.23 -36.92
CA ALA A 932 16.30 -0.48 -35.97
C ALA A 932 17.12 -1.61 -36.64
N ALA A 933 16.52 -2.35 -37.57
CA ALA A 933 17.19 -3.45 -38.28
C ALA A 933 18.12 -2.98 -39.41
N ALA A 934 17.86 -1.82 -40.01
CA ALA A 934 18.63 -1.18 -41.07
C ALA A 934 19.76 -0.28 -40.52
N SER A 935 20.36 -0.65 -39.38
CA SER A 935 21.36 0.14 -38.66
C SER A 935 22.71 0.27 -39.40
N SER A 936 22.96 -0.56 -40.41
CA SER A 936 24.13 -0.45 -41.28
C SER A 936 23.73 -0.61 -42.75
N PRO A 937 24.45 0.02 -43.70
CA PRO A 937 24.15 -0.12 -45.13
C PRO A 937 24.12 -1.58 -45.61
N LEU A 938 24.95 -2.44 -45.00
CA LEU A 938 24.98 -3.87 -45.29
C LEU A 938 23.72 -4.58 -44.77
N ALA A 939 23.25 -4.28 -43.56
CA ALA A 939 22.00 -4.83 -43.02
C ALA A 939 20.77 -4.37 -43.82
N SER A 940 20.73 -3.10 -44.25
CA SER A 940 19.67 -2.58 -45.14
C SER A 940 19.65 -3.29 -46.50
N THR A 941 20.83 -3.64 -47.02
CA THR A 941 20.97 -4.41 -48.27
C THR A 941 20.50 -5.86 -48.08
N LEU A 942 20.85 -6.51 -46.97
CA LEU A 942 20.40 -7.86 -46.64
C LEU A 942 18.88 -7.94 -46.43
N LEU A 943 18.27 -6.90 -45.81
CA LEU A 943 16.82 -6.77 -45.70
C LEU A 943 16.15 -6.70 -47.07
N GLY A 944 16.67 -5.83 -47.96
CA GLY A 944 16.19 -5.73 -49.33
C GLY A 944 16.33 -7.05 -50.10
N ALA A 945 17.46 -7.73 -49.95
CA ALA A 945 17.71 -9.04 -50.56
C ALA A 945 16.72 -10.10 -50.05
N ALA A 946 16.48 -10.19 -48.74
CA ALA A 946 15.55 -11.16 -48.16
C ALA A 946 14.10 -10.97 -48.64
N LEU A 947 13.61 -9.71 -48.68
CA LEU A 947 12.26 -9.40 -49.17
C LEU A 947 12.13 -9.66 -50.67
N CYS A 948 13.17 -9.32 -51.44
CA CYS A 948 13.23 -9.61 -52.87
C CYS A 948 13.20 -11.12 -53.14
N SER A 949 14.04 -11.90 -52.44
CA SER A 949 14.06 -13.36 -52.52
C SER A 949 12.71 -13.97 -52.12
N PHE A 950 12.08 -13.51 -51.05
CA PHE A 950 10.74 -13.95 -50.65
C PHE A 950 9.69 -13.69 -51.75
N PHE A 951 9.69 -12.49 -52.34
CA PHE A 951 8.75 -12.13 -53.39
C PHE A 951 8.93 -13.01 -54.63
N PHE A 952 10.17 -13.19 -55.10
CA PHE A 952 10.45 -14.03 -56.26
C PHE A 952 10.16 -15.51 -55.99
N LEU A 953 10.55 -16.05 -54.84
CA LEU A 953 10.25 -17.44 -54.47
C LEU A 953 8.74 -17.68 -54.33
N SER A 954 7.98 -16.74 -53.75
CA SER A 954 6.52 -16.83 -53.69
C SER A 954 5.90 -16.83 -55.09
N CYS A 955 6.31 -15.89 -55.96
CA CYS A 955 5.83 -15.84 -57.34
C CYS A 955 6.14 -17.12 -58.12
N ILE A 956 7.39 -17.62 -58.02
CA ILE A 956 7.80 -18.87 -58.66
C ILE A 956 6.98 -20.05 -58.10
N GLY A 957 6.83 -20.14 -56.78
CA GLY A 957 6.05 -21.19 -56.13
C GLY A 957 4.57 -21.18 -56.56
N PHE A 958 3.94 -20.01 -56.67
CA PHE A 958 2.55 -19.90 -57.14
C PHE A 958 2.41 -20.25 -58.63
N VAL A 959 3.36 -19.83 -59.47
CA VAL A 959 3.37 -20.17 -60.91
C VAL A 959 3.56 -21.67 -61.12
N LEU A 960 4.45 -22.29 -60.34
CA LEU A 960 4.66 -23.74 -60.34
C LEU A 960 3.56 -24.50 -59.58
N ARG A 961 2.61 -23.81 -58.92
CA ARG A 961 1.57 -24.35 -58.02
C ARG A 961 2.09 -25.17 -56.84
N ARG A 962 3.37 -24.98 -56.50
CA ARG A 962 4.08 -25.72 -55.43
C ARG A 962 4.03 -25.03 -54.07
N THR A 963 3.51 -23.80 -54.00
CA THR A 963 3.25 -23.13 -52.71
C THR A 963 1.82 -22.60 -52.63
N ASN A 964 1.34 -22.37 -51.42
CA ASN A 964 0.02 -21.81 -51.17
C ASN A 964 0.06 -20.51 -50.33
N VAL A 965 -1.07 -19.83 -50.25
CA VAL A 965 -1.20 -18.51 -49.59
C VAL A 965 -0.92 -18.59 -48.08
N VAL A 966 -1.21 -19.74 -47.45
CA VAL A 966 -0.93 -19.97 -46.03
C VAL A 966 0.58 -20.12 -45.80
N GLU A 967 1.26 -20.94 -46.60
CA GLU A 967 2.71 -21.13 -46.53
C GLU A 967 3.47 -19.83 -46.78
N SER A 968 3.15 -19.11 -47.85
CA SER A 968 3.82 -17.85 -48.17
C SER A 968 3.55 -16.79 -47.09
N SER A 969 2.35 -16.73 -46.50
CA SER A 969 2.07 -15.81 -45.38
C SER A 969 2.85 -16.17 -44.10
N GLY A 970 3.00 -17.46 -43.80
CA GLY A 970 3.79 -17.95 -42.67
C GLY A 970 5.29 -17.69 -42.85
N MET A 971 5.81 -17.84 -44.07
CA MET A 971 7.20 -17.49 -44.39
C MET A 971 7.48 -16.00 -44.25
N LEU A 972 6.55 -15.13 -44.66
CA LEU A 972 6.72 -13.68 -44.45
C LEU A 972 6.71 -13.32 -42.95
N LEU A 973 5.84 -13.96 -42.16
CA LEU A 973 5.77 -13.75 -40.72
C LEU A 973 7.08 -14.21 -40.02
N PHE A 974 7.66 -15.33 -40.45
CA PHE A 974 8.97 -15.79 -39.98
C PHE A 974 10.09 -14.76 -40.28
N ILE A 975 10.09 -14.20 -41.48
CA ILE A 975 11.05 -13.17 -41.88
C ILE A 975 10.87 -11.90 -41.03
N ALA A 976 9.63 -11.45 -40.84
CA ALA A 976 9.28 -10.29 -40.01
C ALA A 976 9.77 -10.44 -38.57
N TYR A 977 9.54 -11.61 -37.96
CA TYR A 977 10.00 -11.94 -36.61
C TYR A 977 11.53 -11.87 -36.47
N ASN A 978 12.27 -12.46 -37.41
CA ASN A 978 13.73 -12.45 -37.33
C ASN A 978 14.33 -11.05 -37.61
N ILE A 979 13.70 -10.24 -38.46
CA ILE A 979 14.10 -8.84 -38.69
C ILE A 979 13.89 -7.99 -37.42
N TRP A 980 12.76 -8.18 -36.72
CA TRP A 980 12.50 -7.50 -35.45
C TRP A 980 13.55 -7.83 -34.39
N LEU A 981 13.99 -9.09 -34.30
CA LEU A 981 15.06 -9.51 -33.40
C LEU A 981 16.43 -8.91 -33.76
N CYS A 982 16.68 -8.51 -35.02
CA CYS A 982 17.92 -7.83 -35.43
C CYS A 982 17.99 -6.37 -34.95
N GLY A 983 16.86 -5.74 -34.60
CA GLY A 983 16.77 -4.33 -34.22
C GLY A 983 16.92 -4.02 -32.72
N LEU A 984 17.23 -5.01 -31.88
CA LEU A 984 17.19 -4.91 -30.40
C LEU A 984 18.29 -4.04 -29.75
N GLY A 985 19.03 -3.24 -30.52
CA GLY A 985 20.13 -2.38 -30.03
C GLY A 985 19.81 -0.89 -29.88
N SER A 986 18.63 -0.43 -30.30
CA SER A 986 18.23 0.99 -30.27
C SER A 986 16.93 1.19 -29.48
N ASP A 987 17.00 2.00 -28.42
CA ASP A 987 15.94 2.45 -27.50
C ASP A 987 14.54 1.82 -27.68
N GLU A 988 14.18 0.93 -26.73
CA GLU A 988 12.87 0.26 -26.60
C GLU A 988 11.66 1.21 -26.58
N LYS A 989 11.87 2.53 -26.43
CA LYS A 989 10.79 3.53 -26.37
C LYS A 989 10.17 3.88 -27.72
N SER A 990 10.85 3.72 -28.85
CA SER A 990 10.37 4.26 -30.14
C SER A 990 9.31 3.41 -30.86
N VAL A 991 9.29 2.09 -30.61
CA VAL A 991 8.52 1.13 -31.41
C VAL A 991 7.02 1.13 -31.03
N PHE A 992 6.69 1.25 -29.75
CA PHE A 992 5.29 1.23 -29.28
C PHE A 992 4.60 2.59 -29.35
N ASP A 993 5.33 3.71 -29.21
CA ASP A 993 4.77 5.06 -29.38
C ASP A 993 4.33 5.33 -30.83
N SER A 994 5.04 4.73 -31.80
CA SER A 994 4.68 4.80 -33.22
C SER A 994 3.40 4.00 -33.53
N ALA A 995 3.12 2.93 -32.79
CA ALA A 995 1.94 2.08 -32.97
C ALA A 995 0.66 2.69 -32.36
N LEU A 996 0.80 3.45 -31.26
CA LEU A 996 -0.31 4.10 -30.56
C LEU A 996 -0.89 5.32 -31.29
N SER A 997 -0.16 5.86 -32.26
CA SER A 997 -0.57 7.07 -33.00
C SER A 997 -1.50 6.81 -34.20
N TYR A 998 -1.70 5.56 -34.64
CA TYR A 998 -2.44 5.23 -35.86
C TYR A 998 -3.70 4.33 -35.70
N ALA A 999 -4.12 3.99 -34.48
CA ALA A 999 -5.31 3.14 -34.26
C ALA A 999 -6.32 3.80 -33.30
N PRO A 1000 -7.45 4.38 -33.79
CA PRO A 1000 -8.39 5.15 -32.96
C PRO A 1000 -9.32 4.31 -32.05
N LEU A 1001 -9.14 2.98 -31.96
CA LEU A 1001 -10.15 2.08 -31.41
C LEU A 1001 -9.68 1.17 -30.25
N LEU A 1002 -8.46 1.34 -29.76
CA LEU A 1002 -7.87 0.52 -28.69
C LEU A 1002 -7.67 1.17 -27.28
N PRO A 1003 -8.28 2.31 -26.87
CA PRO A 1003 -8.15 2.76 -25.47
C PRO A 1003 -9.03 1.98 -24.47
N ASN A 1004 -10.07 1.27 -24.92
CA ASN A 1004 -11.14 0.79 -24.03
C ASN A 1004 -11.01 -0.67 -23.57
N ILE A 1005 -9.99 -1.42 -24.02
CA ILE A 1005 -9.83 -2.86 -23.67
C ILE A 1005 -8.51 -3.14 -22.93
N MET A 1006 -7.59 -2.18 -22.86
CA MET A 1006 -6.24 -2.39 -22.34
C MET A 1006 -6.04 -2.38 -20.80
N PRO A 1007 -6.87 -1.74 -19.95
CA PRO A 1007 -6.57 -1.62 -18.52
C PRO A 1007 -6.57 -2.95 -17.75
N HIS A 1008 -7.25 -3.99 -18.24
CA HIS A 1008 -7.40 -5.27 -17.53
C HIS A 1008 -6.28 -6.29 -17.84
N PHE A 1009 -5.51 -6.09 -18.91
CA PHE A 1009 -4.37 -6.96 -19.24
C PHE A 1009 -3.03 -6.46 -18.67
N GLU A 1010 -2.96 -5.21 -18.20
CA GLU A 1010 -1.71 -4.56 -17.82
C GLU A 1010 -1.04 -5.15 -16.57
N ALA A 1011 -1.77 -5.65 -15.59
CA ALA A 1011 -1.17 -6.13 -14.33
C ALA A 1011 -0.37 -7.45 -14.50
N LEU A 1012 -0.93 -8.42 -15.23
CA LEU A 1012 -0.26 -9.69 -15.54
C LEU A 1012 0.89 -9.46 -16.53
N ILE A 1013 0.66 -8.59 -17.52
CA ILE A 1013 1.68 -8.20 -18.49
C ILE A 1013 2.82 -7.44 -17.82
N ASN A 1014 2.55 -6.59 -16.82
CA ASN A 1014 3.59 -5.84 -16.10
C ASN A 1014 4.41 -6.74 -15.17
N PHE A 1015 3.79 -7.73 -14.51
CA PHE A 1015 4.54 -8.73 -13.72
C PHE A 1015 5.49 -9.57 -14.59
N ILE A 1016 5.00 -10.01 -15.76
CA ILE A 1016 5.78 -10.79 -16.72
C ILE A 1016 6.86 -9.92 -17.40
N ARG A 1017 6.55 -8.67 -17.79
CA ARG A 1017 7.48 -7.69 -18.39
C ARG A 1017 8.63 -7.29 -17.45
N HIS A 1018 8.44 -7.29 -16.14
CA HIS A 1018 9.44 -6.82 -15.17
C HIS A 1018 10.30 -7.93 -14.56
N THR A 1019 9.99 -9.21 -14.81
CA THR A 1019 10.74 -10.36 -14.28
C THR A 1019 11.71 -10.96 -15.32
N LEU A 1020 11.34 -10.92 -16.61
CA LEU A 1020 12.18 -11.35 -17.73
C LEU A 1020 12.01 -10.32 -18.87
N PRO A 1021 13.06 -10.03 -19.68
CA PRO A 1021 12.91 -9.12 -20.80
C PRO A 1021 11.80 -9.60 -21.76
N SER A 1022 10.96 -8.67 -22.22
CA SER A 1022 9.76 -8.95 -23.03
C SER A 1022 10.06 -9.77 -24.29
N HIS A 1023 11.21 -9.52 -24.93
CA HIS A 1023 11.71 -10.26 -26.08
C HIS A 1023 12.21 -11.67 -25.73
N THR A 1024 12.78 -11.90 -24.55
CA THR A 1024 13.22 -13.22 -24.07
C THR A 1024 12.02 -14.13 -23.86
N LEU A 1025 10.92 -13.59 -23.35
CA LEU A 1025 9.67 -14.32 -23.18
C LEU A 1025 9.02 -14.68 -24.51
N PHE A 1026 8.96 -13.74 -25.46
CA PHE A 1026 8.40 -13.99 -26.80
C PHE A 1026 9.25 -15.00 -27.60
N ALA A 1027 10.59 -14.89 -27.51
CA ALA A 1027 11.51 -15.83 -28.14
C ALA A 1027 11.47 -17.22 -27.49
N LEU A 1028 11.31 -17.29 -26.17
CA LEU A 1028 11.09 -18.55 -25.45
C LEU A 1028 9.77 -19.17 -25.89
N SER A 1029 8.65 -18.44 -25.89
CA SER A 1029 7.35 -18.96 -26.32
C SER A 1029 7.36 -19.44 -27.77
N TYR A 1030 8.00 -18.68 -28.68
CA TYR A 1030 8.14 -19.06 -30.08
C TYR A 1030 8.91 -20.38 -30.23
N ARG A 1031 10.11 -20.47 -29.63
CA ARG A 1031 10.97 -21.66 -29.74
C ARG A 1031 10.35 -22.89 -29.10
N LEU A 1032 9.69 -22.73 -27.95
CA LEU A 1032 8.97 -23.83 -27.31
C LEU A 1032 7.82 -24.33 -28.18
N THR A 1033 7.06 -23.42 -28.79
CA THR A 1033 5.93 -23.78 -29.65
C THR A 1033 6.39 -24.47 -30.93
N VAL A 1034 7.38 -23.90 -31.63
CA VAL A 1034 7.88 -24.47 -32.89
C VAL A 1034 8.56 -25.82 -32.68
N LEU A 1035 9.38 -25.98 -31.63
CA LEU A 1035 10.01 -27.28 -31.31
C LEU A 1035 8.97 -28.33 -30.89
N GLN A 1036 7.96 -27.94 -30.11
CA GLN A 1036 6.87 -28.83 -29.73
C GLN A 1036 6.03 -29.27 -30.93
N LEU A 1037 5.75 -28.37 -31.87
CA LEU A 1037 5.03 -28.70 -33.11
C LEU A 1037 5.89 -29.58 -34.02
N ALA A 1038 7.15 -29.22 -34.26
CA ALA A 1038 8.06 -29.99 -35.10
C ALA A 1038 8.29 -31.42 -34.56
N SER A 1039 8.45 -31.58 -33.24
CA SER A 1039 8.58 -32.90 -32.60
C SER A 1039 7.34 -33.79 -32.72
N ARG A 1040 6.15 -33.19 -32.91
CA ARG A 1040 4.90 -33.92 -33.20
C ARG A 1040 4.72 -34.21 -34.69
N ILE A 1041 5.25 -33.36 -35.55
CA ILE A 1041 5.18 -33.51 -37.02
C ILE A 1041 6.19 -34.55 -37.52
N LEU A 1042 7.44 -34.56 -37.03
CA LEU A 1042 8.48 -35.50 -37.47
C LEU A 1042 8.04 -36.99 -37.44
N PRO A 1043 7.40 -37.48 -36.36
CA PRO A 1043 6.90 -38.86 -36.31
C PRO A 1043 5.80 -39.16 -37.32
N THR A 1044 5.00 -38.16 -37.71
CA THR A 1044 3.92 -38.34 -38.71
C THR A 1044 4.46 -38.44 -40.13
N ILE A 1045 5.51 -37.69 -40.47
CA ILE A 1045 6.18 -37.78 -41.78
C ILE A 1045 6.84 -39.15 -41.97
N GLY A 1046 7.38 -39.73 -40.89
CA GLY A 1046 7.99 -41.07 -40.92
C GLY A 1046 6.99 -42.23 -40.91
N ALA A 1047 5.76 -42.01 -40.43
CA ALA A 1047 4.72 -43.03 -40.39
C ALA A 1047 4.21 -43.37 -41.80
N ASP A 1048 4.05 -42.36 -42.67
CA ASP A 1048 3.56 -42.55 -44.04
C ASP A 1048 4.57 -43.28 -44.94
N SER A 1049 5.87 -43.23 -44.61
CA SER A 1049 6.93 -43.91 -45.37
C SER A 1049 7.08 -45.42 -45.08
N PHE A 1050 6.42 -45.94 -44.03
CA PHE A 1050 6.57 -47.33 -43.59
C PHE A 1050 5.28 -48.17 -43.67
N ASP A 1051 4.13 -47.56 -43.95
CA ASP A 1051 2.84 -48.26 -44.00
C ASP A 1051 2.65 -49.12 -45.27
N ASP A 1052 3.57 -49.07 -46.23
CA ASP A 1052 3.49 -49.86 -47.47
C ASP A 1052 4.15 -51.26 -47.39
N THR A 1053 4.61 -51.70 -46.21
CA THR A 1053 5.24 -53.03 -46.10
C THR A 1053 4.75 -53.85 -44.89
N TYR A 1054 3.74 -54.68 -45.19
CA TYR A 1054 3.37 -55.94 -44.52
C TYR A 1054 2.91 -55.89 -43.05
N GLY A 1055 1.64 -56.26 -42.86
CA GLY A 1055 0.94 -56.30 -41.58
C GLY A 1055 1.49 -57.31 -40.56
N VAL A 1056 1.53 -56.86 -39.29
CA VAL A 1056 1.60 -57.66 -38.06
C VAL A 1056 0.88 -56.89 -36.94
N ASP A 1057 0.29 -57.66 -36.01
CA ASP A 1057 -0.70 -57.37 -34.97
C ASP A 1057 -0.53 -56.12 -34.06
N ASP A 1058 -1.69 -55.65 -33.57
CA ASP A 1058 -1.93 -54.59 -32.59
C ASP A 1058 -1.25 -54.85 -31.21
N THR A 1059 0.03 -54.54 -31.10
CA THR A 1059 0.69 -54.27 -29.81
C THR A 1059 1.42 -52.92 -29.86
N TRP A 1060 1.13 -52.07 -28.87
CA TRP A 1060 1.69 -50.71 -28.75
C TRP A 1060 3.19 -50.67 -28.39
N GLU A 1061 3.88 -51.82 -28.41
CA GLU A 1061 5.29 -51.94 -28.01
C GLU A 1061 6.28 -52.02 -29.19
N ASP A 1062 5.83 -52.33 -30.41
CA ASP A 1062 6.75 -52.66 -31.53
C ASP A 1062 6.80 -51.64 -32.69
N ARG A 1063 6.24 -50.43 -32.53
CA ARG A 1063 6.56 -49.36 -33.50
C ARG A 1063 8.01 -48.92 -33.27
N PRO A 1064 8.90 -48.92 -34.29
CA PRO A 1064 10.23 -48.39 -34.15
C PRO A 1064 10.10 -46.87 -34.12
N THR A 1065 9.71 -46.30 -32.98
CA THR A 1065 10.01 -44.92 -32.69
C THR A 1065 11.51 -44.82 -32.87
N SER A 1066 11.96 -44.14 -33.92
CA SER A 1066 13.39 -44.02 -34.23
C SER A 1066 14.14 -43.75 -32.92
N ALA A 1067 15.32 -44.33 -32.72
CA ALA A 1067 16.05 -44.17 -31.46
C ALA A 1067 16.13 -42.69 -31.02
N LEU A 1068 16.10 -41.78 -31.99
CA LEU A 1068 15.96 -40.34 -31.84
C LEU A 1068 14.65 -39.88 -31.16
N THR A 1069 13.48 -40.38 -31.54
CA THR A 1069 12.19 -40.02 -30.92
C THR A 1069 12.13 -40.48 -29.47
N ARG A 1070 12.65 -41.67 -29.17
CA ARG A 1070 12.74 -42.20 -27.79
C ARG A 1070 13.74 -41.38 -26.96
N LEU A 1071 14.87 -40.99 -27.54
CA LEU A 1071 15.86 -40.09 -26.92
C LEU A 1071 15.26 -38.71 -26.63
N LEU A 1072 14.56 -38.10 -27.59
CA LEU A 1072 13.95 -36.77 -27.47
C LEU A 1072 12.86 -36.72 -26.39
N LEU A 1073 12.00 -37.73 -26.30
CA LEU A 1073 10.96 -37.81 -25.27
C LEU A 1073 11.55 -38.09 -23.87
N THR A 1074 12.57 -38.93 -23.79
CA THR A 1074 13.23 -39.30 -22.52
C THR A 1074 14.00 -38.12 -21.92
N TYR A 1075 14.69 -37.34 -22.75
CA TYR A 1075 15.51 -36.20 -22.31
C TYR A 1075 14.81 -34.85 -22.50
N ARG A 1076 13.48 -34.83 -22.71
CA ARG A 1076 12.72 -33.59 -22.95
C ARG A 1076 13.02 -32.51 -21.91
N GLN A 1077 13.05 -32.87 -20.62
CA GLN A 1077 13.30 -31.91 -19.52
C GLN A 1077 14.73 -31.36 -19.57
N SER A 1078 15.72 -32.20 -19.89
CA SER A 1078 17.12 -31.78 -20.06
C SER A 1078 17.26 -30.86 -21.27
N ILE A 1079 16.54 -31.13 -22.36
CA ILE A 1079 16.49 -30.27 -23.55
C ILE A 1079 15.83 -28.93 -23.20
N PHE A 1080 14.74 -28.91 -22.43
CA PHE A 1080 14.10 -27.68 -21.94
C PHE A 1080 15.05 -26.84 -21.09
N VAL A 1081 15.76 -27.48 -20.14
CA VAL A 1081 16.76 -26.80 -19.31
C VAL A 1081 17.93 -26.28 -20.15
N THR A 1082 18.36 -27.02 -21.17
CA THR A 1082 19.44 -26.62 -22.08
C THR A 1082 19.03 -25.45 -22.97
N VAL A 1083 17.81 -25.46 -23.54
CA VAL A 1083 17.26 -24.38 -24.36
C VAL A 1083 17.03 -23.12 -23.52
N TYR A 1084 16.51 -23.27 -22.30
CA TYR A 1084 16.34 -22.18 -21.34
C TYR A 1084 17.68 -21.57 -20.91
N SER A 1085 18.68 -22.42 -20.60
CA SER A 1085 20.02 -21.99 -20.22
C SER A 1085 20.76 -21.32 -21.37
N HIS A 1086 20.59 -21.80 -22.61
CA HIS A 1086 21.13 -21.15 -23.81
C HIS A 1086 20.51 -19.77 -24.05
N LEU A 1087 19.21 -19.61 -23.78
CA LEU A 1087 18.49 -18.33 -23.92
C LEU A 1087 19.04 -17.23 -22.99
N LEU A 1088 19.49 -17.58 -21.79
CA LEU A 1088 20.10 -16.66 -20.84
C LEU A 1088 21.54 -16.23 -21.23
N LEU A 1089 22.16 -16.92 -22.19
CA LEU A 1089 23.49 -16.61 -22.72
C LEU A 1089 23.45 -15.78 -24.02
N LEU A 1090 22.27 -15.40 -24.52
CA LEU A 1090 22.10 -14.66 -25.78
C LEU A 1090 22.39 -13.17 -25.60
N ASP A 1091 23.62 -12.74 -25.88
CA ASP A 1091 23.98 -11.32 -25.94
C ASP A 1091 23.53 -10.71 -27.29
N PRO A 1092 22.75 -9.59 -27.33
CA PRO A 1092 22.11 -9.06 -28.54
C PRO A 1092 23.06 -8.72 -29.70
N SER A 1093 24.30 -8.33 -29.40
CA SER A 1093 25.30 -7.90 -30.40
C SER A 1093 25.88 -9.07 -31.21
N SER A 1094 25.94 -10.26 -30.62
CA SER A 1094 26.50 -11.48 -31.24
C SER A 1094 25.53 -12.17 -32.21
N GLN A 1095 24.24 -11.84 -32.13
CA GLN A 1095 23.14 -12.58 -32.78
C GLN A 1095 22.73 -12.01 -34.15
N VAL A 1096 22.94 -10.72 -34.41
CA VAL A 1096 22.42 -10.05 -35.63
C VAL A 1096 22.85 -10.79 -36.90
N TRP A 1097 24.12 -11.17 -36.97
CA TRP A 1097 24.67 -11.94 -38.09
C TRP A 1097 24.12 -13.37 -38.17
N SER A 1098 23.96 -14.03 -37.03
CA SER A 1098 23.39 -15.37 -36.98
C SER A 1098 21.90 -15.39 -37.41
N ARG A 1099 21.15 -14.30 -37.17
CA ARG A 1099 19.76 -14.14 -37.63
C ARG A 1099 19.67 -13.87 -39.13
N TRP A 1100 20.55 -13.04 -39.68
CA TRP A 1100 20.63 -12.87 -41.14
C TRP A 1100 21.02 -14.18 -41.86
N MET A 1101 21.95 -14.94 -41.28
CA MET A 1101 22.30 -16.28 -41.76
C MET A 1101 21.11 -17.24 -41.68
N LEU A 1102 20.33 -17.19 -40.59
CA LEU A 1102 19.11 -18.00 -40.44
C LEU A 1102 18.07 -17.70 -41.52
N ILE A 1103 17.80 -16.42 -41.79
CA ILE A 1103 16.87 -16.00 -42.86
C ILE A 1103 17.36 -16.51 -44.21
N PHE A 1104 18.65 -16.33 -44.51
CA PHE A 1104 19.26 -16.79 -45.75
C PHE A 1104 19.14 -18.31 -45.93
N PHE A 1105 19.55 -19.11 -44.94
CA PHE A 1105 19.49 -20.57 -45.03
C PHE A 1105 18.05 -21.09 -45.13
N THR A 1106 17.10 -20.48 -44.41
CA THR A 1106 15.70 -20.91 -44.45
C THR A 1106 15.06 -20.60 -45.81
N LEU A 1107 15.32 -19.42 -46.38
CA LEU A 1107 14.86 -19.07 -47.73
C LEU A 1107 15.52 -19.93 -48.82
N LEU A 1108 16.80 -20.27 -48.66
CA LEU A 1108 17.50 -21.18 -49.56
C LEU A 1108 16.87 -22.58 -49.52
N MET A 1109 16.63 -23.12 -48.32
CA MET A 1109 15.98 -24.42 -48.14
C MET A 1109 14.57 -24.44 -48.73
N TRP A 1110 13.80 -23.38 -48.51
CA TRP A 1110 12.46 -23.25 -49.11
C TRP A 1110 12.52 -23.14 -50.64
N GLY A 1111 13.49 -22.41 -51.18
CA GLY A 1111 13.69 -22.34 -52.63
C GLY A 1111 14.12 -23.67 -53.26
N VAL A 1112 14.99 -24.42 -52.59
CA VAL A 1112 15.36 -25.78 -53.01
C VAL A 1112 14.15 -26.70 -52.98
N GLU A 1113 13.32 -26.62 -51.94
CA GLU A 1113 12.11 -27.42 -51.82
C GLU A 1113 11.11 -27.14 -52.96
N ILE A 1114 10.78 -25.88 -53.23
CA ILE A 1114 9.91 -25.48 -54.36
C ILE A 1114 10.41 -26.06 -55.69
N ILE A 1115 11.73 -26.21 -55.86
CA ILE A 1115 12.33 -26.73 -57.11
C ILE A 1115 12.36 -28.28 -57.11
N VAL A 1116 12.65 -28.90 -55.96
CA VAL A 1116 12.91 -30.34 -55.83
C VAL A 1116 11.65 -31.17 -55.59
N THR A 1117 10.56 -30.60 -55.08
CA THR A 1117 9.29 -31.33 -54.89
C THR A 1117 8.69 -31.74 -56.23
N ASP A 1118 8.74 -33.03 -56.56
CA ASP A 1118 7.97 -33.63 -57.65
C ASP A 1118 6.52 -33.89 -57.17
N GLU A 1119 5.54 -33.27 -57.82
CA GLU A 1119 4.17 -33.81 -57.81
C GLU A 1119 4.14 -34.98 -58.79
N ASP A 1120 4.43 -36.17 -58.29
CA ASP A 1120 3.94 -37.43 -58.84
C ASP A 1120 3.88 -38.48 -57.72
N SER A 1121 2.89 -38.37 -56.84
CA SER A 1121 2.22 -39.53 -56.22
C SER A 1121 0.94 -39.10 -55.48
N ASP A 1122 -0.17 -39.46 -56.10
CA ASP A 1122 -1.45 -39.84 -55.46
C ASP A 1122 -2.21 -38.83 -54.60
N VAL A 1123 -3.04 -37.99 -55.25
CA VAL A 1123 -4.50 -37.95 -54.95
C VAL A 1123 -5.28 -37.70 -56.24
N GLY A 1124 -5.13 -38.63 -57.19
CA GLY A 1124 -6.02 -38.79 -58.34
C GLY A 1124 -6.67 -40.17 -58.28
N LYS A 1125 -7.38 -40.50 -57.18
CA LYS A 1125 -8.29 -41.66 -57.08
C LYS A 1125 -9.04 -41.67 -55.74
N ARG A 1126 -10.25 -41.09 -55.73
CA ARG A 1126 -11.47 -41.68 -55.16
C ARG A 1126 -12.63 -40.69 -55.36
N LEU A 1127 -13.77 -41.24 -55.81
CA LEU A 1127 -15.07 -40.62 -56.18
C LEU A 1127 -15.10 -40.16 -57.65
N ASP A 1128 -15.60 -40.86 -58.68
CA ASP A 1128 -16.48 -42.03 -58.89
C ASP A 1128 -17.04 -42.82 -57.70
#